data_AF-A0A0M9G8H0-F1
#
_entry.id   AF-A0A0M9G8H0-F1
#
_cell.length_a   1.000
_cell.length_b   1.000
_cell.length_c   1.000
_cell.angle_alpha   90.00
_cell.angle_beta   90.00
_cell.angle_gamma   90.00
#
_symmetry.space_group_name_H-M   'P 1'
#
loop_
_entity.id
_entity.type
_entity.pdbx_description
1 polymer ?
#
loop_
_entity_poly.entity_id
_entity_poly.type
_entity_poly.pdbx_seq_one_letter_code
_entity_poly.pdbx_strand_id
1 'polypeptide(L)'
;MGSLFQLRDYWYSSFPGEEFSPSAITLVDPDVHMLFDKIAIGSFQGMLRILNPSAVQGPMLPGDVLLEKKYDEPILQLACGPFRPFQSRSSANLLAVLFPRSLVFLEVTSQNTESNCNSDGITRDTSNGASSGGEMGGWDGAESSSSPTDAAPRRQHRNGSSVEKDRSVRELNTFYTLTTHSELFLEHTAYNFVCGNFGRIEYNMVCVQSMDGLLTIAVPDSILYRKFLPQNQFLLPGPLTYCPSRDALLTCNSSMFLLCYSYTSIVMSAIGHDAPAMSSSAELAARRSSNLRPLWAFNLGEDAVDIAVCRLTRGLSNEEADIVVLCSTILYVLSEAGVLRTIRRLDVEAASLCVYPMAEIHYDNLLVGTFNGLVQVYSDTELVWSAAVPSETVPLYLNVAMLCGVEGMIVNLSADSTLSINYLGTDPVNHRPQVLESKSASYPETMSDLKQVEQLLHDVVDTADEDEKVIATTGAVSTPQKEKPAEKSSPTTKSTSPPVPAKLERKLPAAELSISSEFGPVNAAENAALFTVTLQTLDSGVDGVSVVVEAVPPLLVTPSQHLIAEMDAGSATQFAFTVSAVQDRSLIIPSSLDVIVVAVYRGRRRQYQAVQHVAVAPLPLVARPVPPVKNTAFSVQINTDKSPPPSLLELFHDMAAYGTAAPNVLSVHYLNGADATVLVSKNAARFKLQSSTMEGLWLLADEVTRRVRRYYAETGPLFEMPDEVPLGDFLAVVDTHWAIRKEMATAQAGLDQAADLFRAVEKRLLARFRDRSPADATAVAVLFQESYKLLQEKADAVTRAKQRLRQASAMLNCCAQLTWLCMEMKAPPMSNDDVATLRTLFRCSIGDSNEVGWEEVTEAVLAKVLDIKTKRVASTTLELAANTVNVKAYVRTLVESIKNGRGLSAS
;
A
#
# COMPACT_ATOMS: atom_id res chain seq x y z
N MET A 1 7.28 -30.84 -7.63
CA MET A 1 6.35 -29.69 -7.62
C MET A 1 5.13 -30.10 -8.41
N GLY A 2 3.91 -29.76 -7.99
CA GLY A 2 2.71 -30.08 -8.78
C GLY A 2 2.62 -29.23 -10.06
N SER A 3 1.80 -29.66 -11.01
CA SER A 3 1.66 -29.05 -12.34
C SER A 3 0.29 -28.39 -12.58
N LEU A 4 -0.66 -28.56 -11.66
CA LEU A 4 -2.03 -28.04 -11.75
C LEU A 4 -2.08 -26.54 -12.06
N PHE A 5 -2.92 -26.17 -13.03
CA PHE A 5 -3.15 -24.79 -13.50
C PHE A 5 -1.89 -24.10 -14.09
N GLN A 6 -0.97 -24.88 -14.65
CA GLN A 6 0.15 -24.38 -15.46
C GLN A 6 0.13 -25.02 -16.83
N LEU A 7 0.42 -24.24 -17.87
CA LEU A 7 0.85 -24.78 -19.16
C LEU A 7 2.22 -25.42 -18.96
N ARG A 8 2.45 -26.55 -19.61
CA ARG A 8 3.70 -27.31 -19.50
C ARG A 8 4.36 -27.40 -20.85
N ASP A 9 5.59 -26.91 -20.93
CA ASP A 9 6.38 -26.95 -22.16
C ASP A 9 6.70 -28.40 -22.54
N TYR A 10 6.23 -28.78 -23.72
CA TYR A 10 6.67 -29.98 -24.41
C TYR A 10 7.90 -29.65 -25.26
N TRP A 11 7.77 -28.63 -26.10
CA TRP A 11 8.83 -28.15 -27.00
C TRP A 11 8.85 -26.63 -26.97
N TYR A 12 10.02 -26.00 -27.04
CA TYR A 12 10.13 -24.53 -27.03
C TYR A 12 11.37 -23.98 -27.75
N SER A 13 11.25 -22.77 -28.27
CA SER A 13 12.32 -21.99 -28.88
C SER A 13 12.18 -20.51 -28.54
N SER A 14 13.29 -19.79 -28.47
CA SER A 14 13.32 -18.33 -28.26
C SER A 14 14.06 -17.66 -29.42
N PHE A 15 13.47 -16.62 -30.02
CA PHE A 15 14.05 -15.87 -31.14
C PHE A 15 14.43 -14.44 -30.71
N PRO A 16 15.53 -14.25 -29.94
CA PRO A 16 15.90 -12.95 -29.40
C PRO A 16 16.27 -11.95 -30.51
N GLY A 17 15.62 -10.78 -30.50
CA GLY A 17 15.85 -9.72 -31.49
C GLY A 17 15.01 -9.84 -32.77
N GLU A 18 14.13 -10.85 -32.85
CA GLU A 18 13.06 -10.89 -33.85
C GLU A 18 11.72 -10.49 -33.21
N GLU A 19 10.84 -9.88 -34.01
CA GLU A 19 9.49 -9.47 -33.62
C GLU A 19 8.48 -10.15 -34.55
N PHE A 20 7.35 -10.58 -34.00
CA PHE A 20 6.35 -11.38 -34.72
C PHE A 20 4.97 -10.72 -34.68
N SER A 21 4.28 -10.76 -35.82
CA SER A 21 2.84 -10.52 -35.88
C SER A 21 2.11 -11.77 -35.35
N PRO A 22 1.03 -11.64 -34.55
CA PRO A 22 0.20 -12.78 -34.15
C PRO A 22 -0.43 -13.49 -35.35
N SER A 23 -0.58 -12.81 -36.49
CA SER A 23 -1.08 -13.41 -37.74
C SER A 23 0.03 -14.02 -38.62
N ALA A 24 1.32 -13.82 -38.29
CA ALA A 24 2.44 -14.35 -39.06
C ALA A 24 2.87 -15.76 -38.64
N ILE A 25 1.95 -16.56 -38.09
CA ILE A 25 2.15 -17.96 -37.73
C ILE A 25 0.95 -18.79 -38.21
N THR A 26 1.21 -19.95 -38.82
CA THR A 26 0.17 -20.83 -39.35
C THR A 26 0.63 -22.29 -39.33
N LEU A 27 -0.33 -23.22 -39.34
CA LEU A 27 -0.05 -24.65 -39.50
C LEU A 27 0.05 -24.98 -40.99
N VAL A 28 1.00 -25.84 -41.35
CA VAL A 28 1.27 -26.24 -42.73
C VAL A 28 1.40 -27.76 -42.78
N ASP A 29 0.61 -28.40 -43.66
CA ASP A 29 0.88 -29.76 -44.13
C ASP A 29 1.42 -29.67 -45.58
N PRO A 30 2.75 -29.67 -45.76
CA PRO A 30 3.39 -29.67 -47.08
C PRO A 30 3.48 -31.08 -47.68
N ASP A 31 3.26 -32.14 -46.88
CA ASP A 31 3.38 -33.54 -47.29
C ASP A 31 2.15 -34.32 -46.86
N VAL A 32 1.12 -34.36 -47.71
CA VAL A 32 -0.18 -35.04 -47.52
C VAL A 32 -0.07 -36.50 -47.01
N HIS A 33 1.12 -37.10 -47.11
CA HIS A 33 1.49 -38.43 -46.64
C HIS A 33 1.87 -38.56 -45.15
N MET A 34 2.23 -37.47 -44.44
CA MET A 34 2.91 -37.56 -43.13
C MET A 34 2.04 -37.35 -41.89
N LEU A 35 0.72 -37.13 -42.05
CA LEU A 35 -0.31 -37.14 -40.99
C LEU A 35 -0.24 -36.06 -39.89
N PHE A 36 0.91 -35.42 -39.63
CA PHE A 36 1.10 -34.42 -38.58
C PHE A 36 1.28 -32.99 -39.12
N ASP A 37 0.86 -32.00 -38.34
CA ASP A 37 1.01 -30.58 -38.68
C ASP A 37 2.48 -30.13 -38.52
N LYS A 38 2.91 -29.15 -39.32
CA LYS A 38 4.17 -28.41 -39.14
C LYS A 38 3.86 -26.94 -38.91
N ILE A 39 4.75 -26.20 -38.27
CA ILE A 39 4.55 -24.78 -37.94
C ILE A 39 5.32 -23.92 -38.95
N ALA A 40 4.64 -23.02 -39.67
CA ALA A 40 5.30 -21.94 -40.38
C ALA A 40 5.18 -20.64 -39.60
N ILE A 41 6.29 -19.92 -39.44
CA ILE A 41 6.37 -18.66 -38.70
C ILE A 41 7.20 -17.64 -39.49
N GLY A 42 6.73 -16.39 -39.54
CA GLY A 42 7.36 -15.27 -40.23
C GLY A 42 7.59 -14.10 -39.27
N SER A 43 8.78 -13.49 -39.31
CA SER A 43 9.09 -12.28 -38.50
C SER A 43 9.03 -10.99 -39.31
N PHE A 44 8.91 -9.85 -38.61
CA PHE A 44 9.04 -8.52 -39.20
C PHE A 44 10.46 -8.24 -39.72
N GLN A 45 11.46 -9.05 -39.36
CA GLN A 45 12.82 -9.02 -39.92
C GLN A 45 12.93 -9.79 -41.26
N GLY A 46 11.80 -10.30 -41.78
CA GLY A 46 11.71 -11.00 -43.05
C GLY A 46 12.13 -12.47 -43.00
N MET A 47 12.30 -13.06 -41.82
CA MET A 47 12.67 -14.48 -41.69
C MET A 47 11.42 -15.36 -41.75
N LEU A 48 11.31 -16.18 -42.79
CA LEU A 48 10.31 -17.26 -42.89
C LEU A 48 10.94 -18.58 -42.46
N ARG A 49 10.33 -19.28 -41.51
CA ARG A 49 10.76 -20.60 -41.03
C ARG A 49 9.62 -21.61 -41.13
N ILE A 50 9.96 -22.83 -41.53
CA ILE A 50 9.08 -24.00 -41.43
C ILE A 50 9.74 -24.97 -40.44
N LEU A 51 8.99 -25.32 -39.39
CA LEU A 51 9.44 -26.08 -38.24
C LEU A 51 8.64 -27.39 -38.14
N ASN A 52 9.34 -28.49 -37.89
CA ASN A 52 8.80 -29.79 -37.53
C ASN A 52 9.31 -30.17 -36.13
N PRO A 53 8.58 -29.79 -35.08
CA PRO A 53 8.97 -30.05 -33.69
C PRO A 53 9.24 -31.54 -33.47
N SER A 54 10.40 -31.88 -32.92
CA SER A 54 10.74 -33.27 -32.61
C SER A 54 9.89 -33.81 -31.45
N ALA A 55 9.63 -35.12 -31.47
CA ALA A 55 8.89 -35.84 -30.43
C ALA A 55 9.70 -36.03 -29.11
N VAL A 56 10.74 -35.22 -28.88
CA VAL A 56 11.56 -35.24 -27.66
C VAL A 56 11.23 -33.99 -26.85
N GLN A 57 10.83 -34.17 -25.60
CA GLN A 57 10.55 -33.04 -24.72
C GLN A 57 11.83 -32.23 -24.46
N GLY A 58 11.83 -30.93 -24.77
CA GLY A 58 13.00 -30.07 -24.58
C GLY A 58 13.03 -28.81 -25.47
N PRO A 59 14.17 -28.11 -25.52
CA PRO A 59 14.38 -26.99 -26.43
C PRO A 59 14.53 -27.46 -27.89
N MET A 60 14.22 -26.58 -28.83
CA MET A 60 14.38 -26.79 -30.27
C MET A 60 15.77 -27.33 -30.64
N LEU A 61 15.78 -28.43 -31.38
CA LEU A 61 16.96 -29.04 -31.96
C LEU A 61 17.22 -28.49 -33.37
N PRO A 62 18.47 -28.48 -33.87
CA PRO A 62 18.78 -28.02 -35.23
C PRO A 62 18.04 -28.80 -36.34
N GLY A 63 17.66 -30.05 -36.08
CA GLY A 63 16.88 -30.88 -37.02
C GLY A 63 15.38 -30.55 -37.07
N ASP A 64 14.88 -29.74 -36.13
CA ASP A 64 13.46 -29.32 -36.11
C ASP A 64 13.20 -28.21 -37.15
N VAL A 65 14.25 -27.53 -37.65
CA VAL A 65 14.12 -26.50 -38.68
C VAL A 65 14.21 -27.15 -40.06
N LEU A 66 13.07 -27.27 -40.75
CA LEU A 66 13.00 -27.86 -42.09
C LEU A 66 13.46 -26.91 -43.19
N LEU A 67 13.13 -25.62 -43.04
CA LEU A 67 13.47 -24.58 -44.01
C LEU A 67 13.54 -23.23 -43.28
N GLU A 68 14.57 -22.45 -43.60
CA GLU A 68 14.68 -21.04 -43.23
C GLU A 68 15.00 -20.23 -44.49
N LYS A 69 14.29 -19.13 -44.71
CA LYS A 69 14.51 -18.21 -45.82
C LYS A 69 14.32 -16.77 -45.38
N LYS A 70 15.32 -15.93 -45.68
CA LYS A 70 15.24 -14.49 -45.46
C LYS A 70 14.67 -13.76 -46.69
N TYR A 71 13.78 -12.82 -46.44
CA TYR A 71 13.28 -11.80 -47.34
C TYR A 71 13.74 -10.41 -46.88
N ASP A 72 13.75 -9.43 -47.79
CA ASP A 72 14.13 -8.05 -47.47
C ASP A 72 12.94 -7.20 -46.95
N GLU A 73 11.72 -7.74 -46.98
CA GLU A 73 10.49 -7.10 -46.51
C GLU A 73 9.90 -7.83 -45.27
N PRO A 74 9.20 -7.12 -44.36
CA PRO A 74 8.60 -7.71 -43.16
C PRO A 74 7.43 -8.62 -43.53
N ILE A 75 7.34 -9.79 -42.87
CA ILE A 75 6.19 -10.69 -43.05
C ILE A 75 5.07 -10.26 -42.10
N LEU A 76 3.92 -9.87 -42.65
CA LEU A 76 2.78 -9.37 -41.88
C LEU A 76 1.84 -10.49 -41.43
N GLN A 77 1.60 -11.46 -42.31
CA GLN A 77 0.65 -12.56 -42.07
C GLN A 77 0.99 -13.79 -42.96
N LEU A 78 0.69 -14.98 -42.43
CA LEU A 78 0.80 -16.26 -43.13
C LEU A 78 -0.56 -16.98 -43.14
N ALA A 79 -0.85 -17.72 -44.21
CA ALA A 79 -1.92 -18.71 -44.22
C ALA A 79 -1.60 -19.87 -45.18
N CYS A 80 -1.93 -21.09 -44.79
CA CYS A 80 -1.81 -22.28 -45.64
C CYS A 80 -3.19 -22.76 -46.09
N GLY A 81 -3.32 -23.23 -47.33
CA GLY A 81 -4.55 -23.86 -47.77
C GLY A 81 -4.66 -24.19 -49.26
N PRO A 82 -5.81 -24.73 -49.69
CA PRO A 82 -6.08 -25.08 -51.08
C PRO A 82 -6.45 -23.82 -51.87
N PHE A 83 -5.45 -23.07 -52.32
CA PHE A 83 -5.64 -21.85 -53.13
C PHE A 83 -5.78 -22.12 -54.65
N ARG A 84 -5.73 -23.38 -55.09
CA ARG A 84 -5.94 -23.82 -56.48
C ARG A 84 -7.18 -24.74 -56.58
N PRO A 85 -7.91 -24.76 -57.70
CA PRO A 85 -8.96 -25.74 -57.96
C PRO A 85 -8.40 -27.17 -58.03
N PHE A 86 -9.19 -28.15 -57.60
CA PHE A 86 -8.76 -29.55 -57.47
C PHE A 86 -8.61 -30.24 -58.83
N GLN A 87 -7.40 -30.21 -59.41
CA GLN A 87 -7.06 -30.99 -60.59
C GLN A 87 -6.50 -32.37 -60.20
N SER A 88 -6.86 -33.39 -60.98
CA SER A 88 -6.68 -34.79 -60.64
C SER A 88 -5.24 -35.18 -60.25
N ARG A 89 -5.13 -35.75 -59.04
CA ARG A 89 -3.99 -36.50 -58.43
C ARG A 89 -2.92 -35.79 -57.59
N SER A 90 -2.76 -34.47 -57.56
CA SER A 90 -1.98 -33.80 -56.49
C SER A 90 -2.09 -32.27 -56.52
N SER A 91 -3.05 -31.70 -55.78
CA SER A 91 -3.03 -30.27 -55.43
C SER A 91 -2.37 -30.09 -54.07
N ALA A 92 -1.09 -29.72 -54.04
CA ALA A 92 -0.42 -29.32 -52.80
C ALA A 92 -1.05 -28.04 -52.24
N ASN A 93 -1.09 -27.90 -50.92
CA ASN A 93 -1.46 -26.63 -50.29
C ASN A 93 -0.40 -25.57 -50.63
N LEU A 94 -0.83 -24.33 -50.87
CA LEU A 94 0.10 -23.21 -51.02
C LEU A 94 0.17 -22.43 -49.71
N LEU A 95 1.35 -21.90 -49.42
CA LEU A 95 1.58 -20.95 -48.34
C LEU A 95 1.47 -19.53 -48.91
N ALA A 96 0.42 -18.81 -48.51
CA ALA A 96 0.25 -17.40 -48.79
C ALA A 96 1.04 -16.57 -47.76
N VAL A 97 1.89 -15.68 -48.25
CA VAL A 97 2.72 -14.76 -47.45
C VAL A 97 2.38 -13.33 -47.82
N LEU A 98 1.95 -12.55 -46.84
CA LEU A 98 1.65 -11.13 -47.00
C LEU A 98 2.85 -10.27 -46.59
N PHE A 99 3.35 -9.50 -47.54
CA PHE A 99 4.29 -8.40 -47.34
C PHE A 99 3.53 -7.05 -47.42
N PRO A 100 4.14 -5.91 -47.03
CA PRO A 100 3.46 -4.61 -47.08
C PRO A 100 2.95 -4.23 -48.47
N ARG A 101 3.62 -4.66 -49.55
CA ARG A 101 3.27 -4.30 -50.93
C ARG A 101 3.13 -5.47 -51.90
N SER A 102 3.27 -6.71 -51.46
CA SER A 102 2.98 -7.88 -52.29
C SER A 102 2.33 -9.02 -51.50
N LEU A 103 1.53 -9.82 -52.20
CA LEU A 103 1.01 -11.10 -51.73
C LEU A 103 1.68 -12.20 -52.56
N VAL A 104 2.43 -13.08 -51.90
CA VAL A 104 3.23 -14.12 -52.56
C VAL A 104 2.67 -15.49 -52.20
N PHE A 105 2.44 -16.32 -53.21
CA PHE A 105 2.05 -17.72 -53.03
C PHE A 105 3.26 -18.62 -53.26
N LEU A 106 3.56 -19.43 -52.24
CA LEU A 106 4.73 -20.28 -52.18
C LEU A 106 4.30 -21.75 -52.19
N GLU A 107 4.98 -22.54 -53.01
CA GLU A 107 4.82 -23.99 -53.08
C GLU A 107 6.00 -24.65 -52.34
N VAL A 108 5.68 -25.50 -51.37
CA VAL A 108 6.66 -26.22 -50.56
C VAL A 108 6.75 -27.64 -51.09
N THR A 109 7.96 -28.08 -51.44
CA THR A 109 8.21 -29.38 -52.05
C THR A 109 9.29 -30.13 -51.30
N SER A 110 9.09 -31.42 -51.05
CA SER A 110 10.08 -32.31 -50.40
C SER A 110 10.83 -33.15 -51.44
N GLN A 111 12.15 -33.25 -51.28
CA GLN A 111 13.03 -34.06 -52.13
C GLN A 111 13.73 -35.13 -51.29
N ASN A 112 13.41 -36.40 -51.54
CA ASN A 112 14.08 -37.55 -50.92
C ASN A 112 15.30 -37.97 -51.74
N THR A 113 16.45 -38.13 -51.07
CA THR A 113 17.73 -38.53 -51.70
C THR A 113 17.87 -40.05 -51.89
N GLU A 114 16.92 -40.68 -52.60
CA GLU A 114 17.03 -42.09 -53.07
C GLU A 114 16.89 -42.21 -54.61
N SER A 115 17.74 -41.51 -55.38
CA SER A 115 17.81 -41.70 -56.84
C SER A 115 19.16 -41.33 -57.49
N ASN A 116 20.30 -41.83 -56.97
CA ASN A 116 21.49 -42.01 -57.83
C ASN A 116 22.56 -42.95 -57.25
N CYS A 117 22.43 -44.25 -57.50
CA CYS A 117 23.54 -45.21 -57.44
C CYS A 117 23.25 -46.50 -58.24
N ASN A 118 23.11 -46.38 -59.57
CA ASN A 118 23.49 -47.44 -60.53
C ASN A 118 23.30 -46.99 -61.98
N SER A 119 24.39 -46.55 -62.63
CA SER A 119 24.76 -46.97 -64.00
C SER A 119 26.00 -46.21 -64.48
N ASP A 120 27.19 -46.73 -64.15
CA ASP A 120 28.34 -46.57 -65.04
C ASP A 120 28.54 -47.89 -65.79
N GLY A 121 28.90 -47.79 -67.07
CA GLY A 121 28.44 -48.76 -68.07
C GLY A 121 29.16 -50.11 -68.12
N ILE A 122 28.42 -51.15 -68.52
CA ILE A 122 28.90 -52.27 -69.35
C ILE A 122 27.91 -52.46 -70.51
N THR A 123 28.43 -52.79 -71.68
CA THR A 123 27.69 -52.90 -72.95
C THR A 123 27.11 -54.30 -73.18
N ARG A 124 25.99 -54.36 -73.94
CA ARG A 124 25.62 -55.31 -75.01
C ARG A 124 24.19 -55.89 -74.98
N ASP A 125 23.63 -55.86 -76.20
CA ASP A 125 22.77 -56.85 -76.87
C ASP A 125 21.31 -57.04 -76.43
N THR A 126 20.45 -56.26 -77.09
CA THR A 126 19.23 -56.71 -77.82
C THR A 126 18.53 -58.01 -77.38
N SER A 127 17.23 -57.91 -77.04
CA SER A 127 16.16 -58.44 -77.92
C SER A 127 14.73 -58.16 -77.41
N ASN A 128 13.78 -58.23 -78.35
CA ASN A 128 12.34 -57.99 -78.19
C ASN A 128 11.64 -58.95 -77.22
N GLY A 129 10.49 -58.52 -76.68
CA GLY A 129 9.51 -59.44 -76.07
C GLY A 129 8.23 -58.73 -75.61
N ALA A 130 7.17 -58.76 -76.42
CA ALA A 130 5.88 -58.16 -76.10
C ALA A 130 4.81 -59.21 -75.78
N SER A 131 4.01 -58.98 -74.74
CA SER A 131 2.64 -59.48 -74.55
C SER A 131 2.08 -58.86 -73.26
N SER A 132 1.03 -58.02 -73.21
CA SER A 132 -0.35 -58.14 -73.71
C SER A 132 -1.18 -59.22 -73.00
N GLY A 133 -2.36 -58.84 -72.47
CA GLY A 133 -3.52 -59.74 -72.47
C GLY A 133 -4.40 -59.79 -71.22
N GLY A 134 -5.58 -59.18 -71.31
CA GLY A 134 -6.85 -59.77 -70.81
C GLY A 134 -7.30 -59.40 -69.38
N GLU A 135 -8.52 -58.90 -69.12
CA GLU A 135 -9.89 -59.39 -69.43
C GLU A 135 -10.50 -60.19 -68.24
N MET A 136 -11.80 -60.15 -67.88
CA MET A 136 -12.98 -59.38 -68.38
C MET A 136 -14.17 -59.46 -67.37
N GLY A 137 -15.15 -58.54 -67.48
CA GLY A 137 -16.59 -58.73 -67.14
C GLY A 137 -17.02 -58.71 -65.66
N GLY A 138 -18.25 -58.33 -65.27
CA GLY A 138 -19.43 -57.72 -65.93
C GLY A 138 -20.42 -57.26 -64.82
N TRP A 139 -21.03 -56.07 -64.86
CA TRP A 139 -22.25 -55.59 -65.58
C TRP A 139 -23.59 -55.77 -64.82
N ASP A 140 -24.50 -54.81 -65.06
CA ASP A 140 -25.89 -54.61 -64.58
C ASP A 140 -26.13 -54.26 -63.07
N GLY A 141 -26.86 -53.21 -62.67
CA GLY A 141 -27.45 -52.10 -63.45
C GLY A 141 -28.30 -51.09 -62.63
N ALA A 142 -28.60 -49.92 -63.24
CA ALA A 142 -29.67 -48.93 -62.96
C ALA A 142 -29.74 -48.09 -61.64
N GLU A 143 -29.32 -46.81 -61.77
CA GLU A 143 -30.02 -45.56 -61.38
C GLU A 143 -30.82 -45.41 -60.05
N SER A 144 -30.41 -44.48 -59.19
CA SER A 144 -31.03 -43.12 -59.11
C SER A 144 -30.60 -42.28 -57.88
N SER A 145 -30.74 -40.96 -58.03
CA SER A 145 -30.60 -39.89 -57.01
C SER A 145 -29.20 -39.61 -56.43
N SER A 146 -28.70 -38.42 -56.74
CA SER A 146 -27.40 -37.87 -56.33
C SER A 146 -27.56 -36.80 -55.25
N SER A 147 -26.76 -36.90 -54.18
CA SER A 147 -26.40 -35.77 -53.30
C SER A 147 -24.88 -35.77 -53.10
N PRO A 148 -24.16 -34.69 -53.46
CA PRO A 148 -22.76 -34.59 -53.10
C PRO A 148 -22.68 -34.26 -51.60
N THR A 149 -22.36 -35.27 -50.80
CA THR A 149 -22.01 -35.09 -49.39
C THR A 149 -20.73 -34.29 -49.26
N ASP A 150 -20.74 -33.31 -48.35
CA ASP A 150 -19.56 -32.59 -47.90
C ASP A 150 -18.48 -33.59 -47.44
N ALA A 151 -17.28 -33.46 -48.00
CA ALA A 151 -16.25 -34.51 -47.96
C ALA A 151 -14.88 -33.96 -47.54
N ALA A 152 -14.81 -33.39 -46.33
CA ALA A 152 -13.57 -33.42 -45.57
C ALA A 152 -13.09 -34.87 -45.44
N PRO A 153 -11.79 -35.18 -45.67
CA PRO A 153 -11.32 -36.55 -45.65
C PRO A 153 -11.38 -37.12 -44.22
N ARG A 154 -12.40 -37.95 -43.95
CA ARG A 154 -12.48 -38.79 -42.74
C ARG A 154 -11.27 -39.74 -42.69
N ARG A 155 -10.22 -39.33 -41.97
CA ARG A 155 -9.07 -40.20 -41.64
C ARG A 155 -9.55 -41.34 -40.73
N GLN A 156 -9.57 -42.56 -41.24
CA GLN A 156 -9.96 -43.75 -40.47
C GLN A 156 -8.88 -44.11 -39.45
N HIS A 157 -9.23 -44.22 -38.17
CA HIS A 157 -8.35 -44.81 -37.16
C HIS A 157 -7.92 -46.22 -37.57
N ARG A 158 -6.61 -46.48 -37.52
CA ARG A 158 -6.07 -47.83 -37.64
C ARG A 158 -5.02 -48.10 -36.56
N ASN A 159 -5.45 -48.79 -35.50
CA ASN A 159 -4.56 -49.27 -34.43
C ASN A 159 -3.51 -50.26 -34.98
N GLY A 160 -2.30 -50.25 -34.42
CA GLY A 160 -1.33 -51.34 -34.64
C GLY A 160 0.15 -50.96 -34.50
N SER A 161 0.62 -50.85 -33.26
CA SER A 161 2.02 -50.85 -32.84
C SER A 161 2.98 -51.73 -33.68
N SER A 162 4.15 -51.18 -34.07
CA SER A 162 5.45 -51.89 -34.25
C SER A 162 6.55 -51.13 -35.04
N VAL A 163 6.29 -49.95 -35.59
CA VAL A 163 7.15 -49.32 -36.65
C VAL A 163 8.15 -48.25 -36.14
N GLU A 164 8.13 -47.89 -34.84
CA GLU A 164 8.77 -46.67 -34.34
C GLU A 164 10.32 -46.64 -34.40
N LYS A 165 11.00 -47.79 -34.38
CA LYS A 165 12.48 -47.82 -34.29
C LYS A 165 13.23 -47.60 -35.61
N ASP A 166 12.57 -47.66 -36.75
CA ASP A 166 13.21 -47.59 -38.09
C ASP A 166 12.95 -46.26 -38.83
N ARG A 167 12.18 -45.33 -38.23
CA ARG A 167 11.83 -44.04 -38.86
C ARG A 167 12.81 -42.91 -38.59
N SER A 168 13.36 -42.81 -37.38
CA SER A 168 14.19 -41.67 -36.94
C SER A 168 15.48 -41.47 -37.74
N VAL A 169 15.94 -42.48 -38.49
CA VAL A 169 17.13 -42.38 -39.35
C VAL A 169 16.78 -41.85 -40.76
N ARG A 170 15.51 -41.90 -41.19
CA ARG A 170 15.10 -41.46 -42.53
C ARG A 170 14.85 -39.94 -42.65
N GLU A 171 14.53 -39.27 -41.55
CA GLU A 171 14.02 -37.89 -41.58
C GLU A 171 15.11 -36.82 -41.82
N LEU A 172 16.40 -37.14 -41.62
CA LEU A 172 17.52 -36.22 -41.85
C LEU A 172 17.95 -36.09 -43.34
N ASN A 173 17.36 -36.86 -44.26
CA ASN A 173 17.75 -36.91 -45.68
C ASN A 173 16.70 -36.32 -46.65
N THR A 174 15.62 -35.72 -46.13
CA THR A 174 14.57 -35.05 -46.91
C THR A 174 14.81 -33.55 -46.93
N PHE A 175 15.15 -33.00 -48.09
CA PHE A 175 15.34 -31.55 -48.25
C PHE A 175 14.05 -30.88 -48.70
N TYR A 176 13.67 -29.78 -48.04
CA TYR A 176 12.53 -28.96 -48.44
C TYR A 176 13.02 -27.81 -49.34
N THR A 177 12.36 -27.64 -50.47
CA THR A 177 12.57 -26.52 -51.39
C THR A 177 11.31 -25.67 -51.49
N LEU A 178 11.48 -24.35 -51.39
CA LEU A 178 10.39 -23.38 -51.45
C LEU A 178 10.47 -22.60 -52.77
N THR A 179 9.48 -22.81 -53.62
CA THR A 179 9.37 -22.18 -54.94
C THR A 179 8.26 -21.15 -54.96
N THR A 180 8.54 -19.95 -55.45
CA THR A 180 7.49 -18.94 -55.69
C THR A 180 6.63 -19.41 -56.84
N HIS A 181 5.33 -19.60 -56.59
CA HIS A 181 4.36 -19.88 -57.66
C HIS A 181 3.97 -18.59 -58.37
N SER A 182 3.56 -17.59 -57.59
CA SER A 182 3.07 -16.32 -58.10
C SER A 182 3.26 -15.22 -57.06
N GLU A 183 3.40 -13.99 -57.55
CA GLU A 183 3.53 -12.77 -56.75
C GLU A 183 2.57 -11.72 -57.31
N LEU A 184 1.74 -11.16 -56.43
CA LEU A 184 0.74 -10.14 -56.76
C LEU A 184 1.14 -8.82 -56.11
N PHE A 185 1.39 -7.80 -56.92
CA PHE A 185 1.72 -6.46 -56.42
C PHE A 185 0.46 -5.73 -55.91
N LEU A 186 0.57 -5.12 -54.74
CA LEU A 186 -0.49 -4.37 -54.07
C LEU A 186 -0.29 -2.86 -54.25
N GLU A 187 -1.30 -2.20 -54.82
CA GLU A 187 -1.31 -0.75 -55.07
C GLU A 187 -1.18 0.07 -53.77
N HIS A 188 -1.73 -0.45 -52.67
CA HIS A 188 -1.77 0.17 -51.35
C HIS A 188 -1.13 -0.74 -50.30
N THR A 189 -0.61 -0.16 -49.21
CA THR A 189 0.04 -0.92 -48.14
C THR A 189 -0.96 -1.82 -47.42
N ALA A 190 -0.66 -3.11 -47.32
CA ALA A 190 -1.50 -4.09 -46.62
C ALA A 190 -1.44 -3.96 -45.09
N TYR A 191 -2.49 -4.43 -44.42
CA TYR A 191 -2.58 -4.56 -42.97
C TYR A 191 -2.70 -6.04 -42.57
N ASN A 192 -3.77 -6.69 -43.02
CA ASN A 192 -4.04 -8.12 -42.82
C ASN A 192 -4.73 -8.71 -44.06
N PHE A 193 -5.01 -10.01 -44.03
CA PHE A 193 -5.88 -10.69 -44.99
C PHE A 193 -6.71 -11.78 -44.31
N VAL A 194 -7.76 -12.22 -45.00
CA VAL A 194 -8.48 -13.45 -44.67
C VAL A 194 -8.55 -14.35 -45.89
N CYS A 195 -8.50 -15.67 -45.68
CA CYS A 195 -8.73 -16.66 -46.72
C CYS A 195 -10.04 -17.42 -46.52
N GLY A 196 -10.68 -17.84 -47.60
CA GLY A 196 -11.90 -18.65 -47.54
C GLY A 196 -12.52 -18.88 -48.92
N ASN A 197 -13.53 -19.75 -48.95
CA ASN A 197 -14.29 -20.10 -50.14
C ASN A 197 -15.36 -19.04 -50.48
N PHE A 198 -14.94 -17.80 -50.75
CA PHE A 198 -15.86 -16.69 -51.04
C PHE A 198 -16.76 -17.01 -52.25
N GLY A 199 -18.07 -16.74 -52.16
CA GLY A 199 -19.01 -17.16 -53.20
C GLY A 199 -19.24 -18.67 -53.28
N ARG A 200 -18.81 -19.43 -52.27
CA ARG A 200 -18.97 -20.90 -52.13
C ARG A 200 -18.32 -21.72 -53.25
N ILE A 201 -17.12 -21.32 -53.67
CA ILE A 201 -16.28 -22.07 -54.61
C ILE A 201 -15.49 -23.19 -53.92
N GLU A 202 -14.89 -24.10 -54.71
CA GLU A 202 -14.17 -25.29 -54.19
C GLU A 202 -12.78 -25.01 -53.61
N TYR A 203 -12.22 -23.82 -53.82
CA TYR A 203 -10.88 -23.43 -53.39
C TYR A 203 -10.89 -22.09 -52.65
N ASN A 204 -9.85 -21.81 -51.86
CA ASN A 204 -9.76 -20.58 -51.10
C ASN A 204 -9.31 -19.40 -51.98
N MET A 205 -10.01 -18.28 -51.85
CA MET A 205 -9.55 -16.95 -52.26
C MET A 205 -8.90 -16.24 -51.07
N VAL A 206 -8.17 -15.16 -51.34
CA VAL A 206 -7.61 -14.23 -50.34
C VAL A 206 -8.28 -12.87 -50.47
N CYS A 207 -8.70 -12.26 -49.35
CA CYS A 207 -9.12 -10.87 -49.28
C CYS A 207 -8.14 -10.10 -48.39
N VAL A 208 -7.32 -9.24 -49.00
CA VAL A 208 -6.36 -8.37 -48.31
C VAL A 208 -7.03 -7.04 -47.92
N GLN A 209 -6.90 -6.64 -46.66
CA GLN A 209 -7.27 -5.30 -46.20
C GLN A 209 -6.04 -4.38 -46.26
N SER A 210 -6.20 -3.22 -46.89
CA SER A 210 -5.20 -2.15 -46.84
C SER A 210 -5.37 -1.25 -45.62
N MET A 211 -4.26 -0.65 -45.18
CA MET A 211 -4.21 0.44 -44.18
C MET A 211 -5.18 1.59 -44.43
N ASP A 212 -5.60 1.85 -45.69
CA ASP A 212 -6.55 2.90 -46.04
C ASP A 212 -7.98 2.40 -46.40
N GLY A 213 -8.28 1.14 -46.05
CA GLY A 213 -9.63 0.57 -46.14
C GLY A 213 -10.00 0.00 -47.51
N LEU A 214 -9.01 -0.21 -48.39
CA LEU A 214 -9.19 -0.96 -49.63
C LEU A 214 -9.20 -2.48 -49.35
N LEU A 215 -10.30 -3.15 -49.66
CA LEU A 215 -10.38 -4.61 -49.73
C LEU A 215 -9.99 -5.08 -51.13
N THR A 216 -9.02 -6.00 -51.23
CA THR A 216 -8.52 -6.56 -52.50
C THR A 216 -8.70 -8.07 -52.48
N ILE A 217 -9.58 -8.59 -53.33
CA ILE A 217 -9.87 -10.03 -53.44
C ILE A 217 -9.06 -10.62 -54.59
N ALA A 218 -8.30 -11.67 -54.31
CA ALA A 218 -7.34 -12.29 -55.21
C ALA A 218 -7.35 -13.83 -55.16
N VAL A 219 -6.90 -14.40 -56.27
CA VAL A 219 -6.59 -15.81 -56.54
C VAL A 219 -5.09 -15.85 -56.89
N PRO A 220 -4.33 -16.95 -56.68
CA PRO A 220 -2.88 -16.95 -56.90
C PRO A 220 -2.39 -16.27 -58.18
N ASP A 221 -3.09 -16.42 -59.29
CA ASP A 221 -2.66 -15.90 -60.60
C ASP A 221 -3.19 -14.49 -60.94
N SER A 222 -4.15 -13.94 -60.17
CA SER A 222 -4.74 -12.62 -60.49
C SER A 222 -5.54 -11.98 -59.34
N ILE A 223 -5.59 -10.65 -59.34
CA ILE A 223 -6.49 -9.87 -58.48
C ILE A 223 -7.85 -9.76 -59.18
N LEU A 224 -8.93 -10.21 -58.54
CA LEU A 224 -10.27 -10.22 -59.13
C LEU A 224 -11.00 -8.89 -58.94
N TYR A 225 -11.06 -8.42 -57.68
CA TYR A 225 -11.94 -7.33 -57.26
C TYR A 225 -11.25 -6.41 -56.26
N ARG A 226 -11.48 -5.10 -56.39
CA ARG A 226 -11.00 -4.08 -55.45
C ARG A 226 -12.17 -3.23 -54.94
N LYS A 227 -12.26 -3.01 -53.63
CA LYS A 227 -13.37 -2.24 -53.03
C LYS A 227 -12.97 -1.46 -51.78
N PHE A 228 -13.11 -0.13 -51.82
CA PHE A 228 -13.03 0.69 -50.60
C PHE A 228 -14.23 0.48 -49.67
N LEU A 229 -13.94 0.37 -48.37
CA LEU A 229 -14.91 0.54 -47.30
C LEU A 229 -15.45 1.98 -47.28
N PRO A 230 -16.69 2.22 -46.80
CA PRO A 230 -17.29 3.55 -46.78
C PRO A 230 -16.51 4.53 -45.88
N GLN A 231 -16.27 5.76 -46.36
CA GLN A 231 -15.48 6.77 -45.63
C GLN A 231 -16.05 7.15 -44.24
N ASN A 232 -17.36 7.01 -44.04
CA ASN A 232 -18.01 7.23 -42.74
C ASN A 232 -17.93 6.02 -41.79
N GLN A 233 -17.31 4.92 -42.22
CA GLN A 233 -17.20 3.65 -41.50
C GLN A 233 -15.76 3.13 -41.40
N PHE A 234 -14.77 3.89 -41.89
CA PHE A 234 -13.35 3.51 -41.86
C PHE A 234 -12.47 4.70 -41.42
N LEU A 235 -11.55 4.43 -40.49
CA LEU A 235 -10.52 5.37 -40.05
C LEU A 235 -9.20 4.62 -39.82
N LEU A 236 -9.26 3.50 -39.10
CA LEU A 236 -8.19 2.51 -38.96
C LEU A 236 -8.71 1.13 -39.39
N PRO A 237 -7.84 0.24 -39.91
CA PRO A 237 -8.17 -1.16 -40.12
C PRO A 237 -8.35 -1.91 -38.79
N GLY A 238 -8.90 -3.12 -38.86
CA GLY A 238 -9.24 -3.94 -37.69
C GLY A 238 -9.27 -5.43 -38.05
N PRO A 239 -9.66 -6.33 -37.12
CA PRO A 239 -9.78 -7.74 -37.41
C PRO A 239 -10.77 -7.96 -38.57
N LEU A 240 -10.41 -8.86 -39.49
CA LEU A 240 -11.17 -9.19 -40.70
C LEU A 240 -11.31 -10.72 -40.81
N THR A 241 -12.54 -11.21 -40.75
CA THR A 241 -12.84 -12.65 -40.77
C THR A 241 -13.95 -12.95 -41.78
N TYR A 242 -13.96 -14.14 -42.37
CA TYR A 242 -14.99 -14.60 -43.30
C TYR A 242 -15.94 -15.59 -42.63
N CYS A 243 -17.24 -15.46 -42.89
CA CYS A 243 -18.29 -16.34 -42.41
C CYS A 243 -18.81 -17.19 -43.58
N PRO A 244 -18.46 -18.50 -43.66
CA PRO A 244 -18.81 -19.35 -44.81
C PRO A 244 -20.31 -19.62 -44.96
N SER A 245 -21.04 -19.80 -43.86
CA SER A 245 -22.48 -20.07 -43.88
C SER A 245 -23.25 -18.92 -44.53
N ARG A 246 -22.91 -17.67 -44.18
CA ARG A 246 -23.55 -16.46 -44.71
C ARG A 246 -22.93 -15.88 -45.99
N ASP A 247 -21.77 -16.38 -46.43
CA ASP A 247 -20.96 -15.81 -47.52
C ASP A 247 -20.74 -14.29 -47.32
N ALA A 248 -20.15 -13.95 -46.17
CA ALA A 248 -19.97 -12.56 -45.74
C ALA A 248 -18.63 -12.32 -45.04
N LEU A 249 -18.06 -11.13 -45.26
CA LEU A 249 -16.90 -10.62 -44.53
C LEU A 249 -17.36 -9.81 -43.31
N LEU A 250 -16.71 -10.07 -42.18
CA LEU A 250 -16.91 -9.45 -40.89
C LEU A 250 -15.69 -8.58 -40.56
N THR A 251 -15.90 -7.31 -40.24
CA THR A 251 -14.82 -6.39 -39.84
C THR A 251 -15.32 -5.45 -38.77
N CYS A 252 -14.45 -5.05 -37.84
CA CYS A 252 -14.75 -3.98 -36.90
C CYS A 252 -14.27 -2.62 -37.43
N ASN A 253 -14.94 -1.54 -37.03
CA ASN A 253 -14.51 -0.17 -37.31
C ASN A 253 -14.04 0.56 -36.05
N SER A 254 -13.35 1.69 -36.24
CA SER A 254 -12.86 2.57 -35.16
C SER A 254 -13.96 3.36 -34.41
N SER A 255 -15.23 2.98 -34.59
CA SER A 255 -16.37 3.44 -33.78
C SER A 255 -16.98 2.29 -32.98
N MET A 256 -16.23 1.19 -32.81
CA MET A 256 -16.60 0.00 -32.03
C MET A 256 -17.84 -0.74 -32.57
N PHE A 257 -18.10 -0.64 -33.88
CA PHE A 257 -19.12 -1.45 -34.55
C PHE A 257 -18.50 -2.65 -35.27
N LEU A 258 -19.03 -3.84 -35.01
CA LEU A 258 -18.90 -5.00 -35.89
C LEU A 258 -19.81 -4.82 -37.10
N LEU A 259 -19.25 -4.96 -38.30
CA LEU A 259 -19.91 -4.75 -39.59
C LEU A 259 -19.88 -6.03 -40.43
N CYS A 260 -21.04 -6.47 -40.89
CA CYS A 260 -21.18 -7.63 -41.77
C CYS A 260 -21.45 -7.19 -43.22
N TYR A 261 -20.56 -7.52 -44.17
CA TYR A 261 -20.73 -7.23 -45.59
C TYR A 261 -20.84 -8.54 -46.39
N SER A 262 -21.96 -8.75 -47.08
CA SER A 262 -22.08 -9.92 -47.97
C SER A 262 -21.09 -9.82 -49.13
N TYR A 263 -20.43 -10.94 -49.46
CA TYR A 263 -19.49 -11.03 -50.59
C TYR A 263 -20.13 -10.53 -51.90
N THR A 264 -21.37 -10.94 -52.17
CA THR A 264 -22.16 -10.46 -53.33
C THR A 264 -22.28 -8.92 -53.39
N SER A 265 -22.49 -8.25 -52.25
CA SER A 265 -22.62 -6.79 -52.18
C SER A 265 -21.29 -6.08 -52.40
N ILE A 266 -20.18 -6.69 -51.96
CA ILE A 266 -18.82 -6.22 -52.23
C ILE A 266 -18.55 -6.32 -53.74
N VAL A 267 -18.74 -7.51 -54.33
CA VAL A 267 -18.48 -7.79 -55.77
C VAL A 267 -19.34 -6.92 -56.68
N MET A 268 -20.65 -6.81 -56.44
CA MET A 268 -21.55 -5.92 -57.22
C MET A 268 -21.13 -4.44 -57.16
N SER A 269 -20.42 -4.04 -56.11
CA SER A 269 -19.95 -2.67 -55.90
C SER A 269 -18.46 -2.51 -56.23
N ALA A 270 -17.76 -3.58 -56.65
CA ALA A 270 -16.31 -3.61 -56.78
C ALA A 270 -15.81 -3.07 -58.13
N ILE A 271 -14.52 -2.75 -58.13
CA ILE A 271 -13.74 -2.40 -59.31
C ILE A 271 -13.10 -3.69 -59.80
N GLY A 272 -13.34 -4.08 -61.05
CA GLY A 272 -12.69 -5.24 -61.67
C GLY A 272 -11.20 -4.99 -61.98
N HIS A 273 -10.49 -6.05 -62.33
CA HIS A 273 -9.05 -6.05 -62.60
C HIS A 273 -8.59 -4.94 -63.59
N ASP A 274 -9.30 -4.77 -64.71
CA ASP A 274 -8.87 -3.95 -65.86
C ASP A 274 -9.12 -2.42 -65.72
N ALA A 275 -9.36 -1.93 -64.50
CA ALA A 275 -9.45 -0.49 -64.26
C ALA A 275 -8.05 0.16 -64.26
N PRO A 276 -7.86 1.34 -64.87
CA PRO A 276 -6.56 2.01 -64.89
C PRO A 276 -6.09 2.39 -63.47
N ALA A 277 -4.78 2.29 -63.24
CA ALA A 277 -4.14 2.62 -61.97
C ALA A 277 -4.45 4.08 -61.54
N MET A 278 -4.71 4.28 -60.25
CA MET A 278 -5.27 5.53 -59.75
C MET A 278 -4.32 6.72 -59.87
N SER A 279 -4.70 7.74 -60.67
CA SER A 279 -3.88 8.95 -60.88
C SER A 279 -4.48 10.25 -60.35
N SER A 280 -5.73 10.27 -59.85
CA SER A 280 -6.35 11.51 -59.32
C SER A 280 -7.06 11.35 -57.96
N SER A 281 -6.88 12.34 -57.10
CA SER A 281 -7.50 12.41 -55.76
C SER A 281 -9.03 12.49 -55.82
N ALA A 282 -9.58 13.13 -56.87
CA ALA A 282 -11.02 13.25 -57.06
C ALA A 282 -11.70 11.91 -57.38
N GLU A 283 -11.04 11.03 -58.15
CA GLU A 283 -11.55 9.68 -58.46
C GLU A 283 -11.49 8.74 -57.24
N LEU A 284 -10.47 8.88 -56.39
CA LEU A 284 -10.44 8.20 -55.08
C LEU A 284 -11.63 8.61 -54.21
N ALA A 285 -11.89 9.92 -54.08
CA ALA A 285 -13.01 10.43 -53.28
C ALA A 285 -14.36 9.93 -53.82
N ALA A 286 -14.57 9.99 -55.14
CA ALA A 286 -15.81 9.53 -55.79
C ALA A 286 -16.04 8.00 -55.72
N ARG A 287 -14.99 7.20 -55.46
CA ARG A 287 -15.10 5.74 -55.27
C ARG A 287 -15.20 5.33 -53.80
N ARG A 288 -14.64 6.13 -52.87
CA ARG A 288 -14.86 6.02 -51.42
C ARG A 288 -16.28 6.42 -50.99
N SER A 289 -17.01 7.20 -51.79
CA SER A 289 -18.42 7.57 -51.58
C SER A 289 -19.45 6.54 -52.07
N SER A 290 -19.04 5.30 -52.33
CA SER A 290 -19.93 4.27 -52.89
C SER A 290 -20.96 3.73 -51.90
N ASN A 291 -22.12 3.27 -52.40
CA ASN A 291 -23.25 2.77 -51.61
C ASN A 291 -23.05 1.37 -50.98
N LEU A 292 -21.83 0.93 -50.67
CA LEU A 292 -21.62 -0.32 -49.93
C LEU A 292 -22.22 -0.14 -48.52
N ARG A 293 -23.20 -0.97 -48.17
CA ARG A 293 -23.85 -0.95 -46.86
C ARG A 293 -23.59 -2.27 -46.13
N PRO A 294 -23.33 -2.23 -44.82
CA PRO A 294 -23.35 -3.44 -44.03
C PRO A 294 -24.77 -3.99 -43.98
N LEU A 295 -24.87 -5.32 -44.00
CA LEU A 295 -26.11 -6.09 -43.92
C LEU A 295 -26.77 -5.94 -42.55
N TRP A 296 -25.93 -5.83 -41.51
CA TRP A 296 -26.26 -5.41 -40.16
C TRP A 296 -24.98 -4.83 -39.51
N ALA A 297 -25.16 -4.04 -38.45
CA ALA A 297 -24.07 -3.50 -37.65
C ALA A 297 -24.41 -3.66 -36.15
N PHE A 298 -23.44 -4.11 -35.34
CA PHE A 298 -23.62 -4.32 -33.90
C PHE A 298 -22.59 -3.48 -33.13
N ASN A 299 -23.03 -2.72 -32.12
CA ASN A 299 -22.15 -1.90 -31.30
C ASN A 299 -21.57 -2.73 -30.15
N LEU A 300 -20.25 -2.91 -30.14
CA LEU A 300 -19.49 -3.65 -29.14
C LEU A 300 -19.18 -2.78 -27.90
N GLY A 301 -19.13 -1.45 -28.05
CA GLY A 301 -18.76 -0.52 -26.96
C GLY A 301 -17.29 -0.57 -26.52
N GLU A 302 -16.51 -1.51 -27.03
CA GLU A 302 -15.05 -1.67 -26.89
C GLU A 302 -14.46 -2.06 -28.25
N ASP A 303 -13.15 -1.86 -28.44
CA ASP A 303 -12.46 -2.31 -29.65
C ASP A 303 -12.34 -3.84 -29.67
N ALA A 304 -12.41 -4.42 -30.87
CA ALA A 304 -12.26 -5.86 -31.06
C ALA A 304 -10.79 -6.23 -31.24
N VAL A 305 -10.32 -7.20 -30.44
CA VAL A 305 -9.02 -7.85 -30.55
C VAL A 305 -9.05 -8.85 -31.71
N ASP A 306 -10.07 -9.72 -31.75
CA ASP A 306 -10.21 -10.73 -32.81
C ASP A 306 -11.68 -11.14 -33.05
N ILE A 307 -11.95 -11.73 -34.22
CA ILE A 307 -13.27 -12.22 -34.67
C ILE A 307 -13.10 -13.67 -35.15
N ALA A 308 -13.83 -14.60 -34.53
CA ALA A 308 -13.90 -15.99 -34.99
C ALA A 308 -15.33 -16.39 -35.39
N VAL A 309 -15.44 -17.36 -36.29
CA VAL A 309 -16.72 -17.95 -36.71
C VAL A 309 -16.68 -19.45 -36.36
N CYS A 310 -17.55 -19.89 -35.46
CA CYS A 310 -17.49 -21.24 -34.89
C CYS A 310 -18.84 -21.69 -34.32
N ARG A 311 -18.96 -22.95 -33.90
CA ARG A 311 -20.20 -23.56 -33.38
C ARG A 311 -20.13 -23.67 -31.85
N LEU A 312 -20.25 -22.53 -31.19
CA LEU A 312 -20.10 -22.38 -29.74
C LEU A 312 -21.41 -22.54 -28.94
N THR A 313 -22.57 -22.24 -29.52
CA THR A 313 -23.87 -22.48 -28.86
C THR A 313 -24.29 -23.94 -28.99
N ARG A 314 -24.62 -24.59 -27.86
CA ARG A 314 -25.09 -25.99 -27.87
C ARG A 314 -26.46 -26.11 -28.57
N GLY A 315 -26.56 -27.03 -29.52
CA GLY A 315 -27.81 -27.33 -30.23
C GLY A 315 -28.02 -26.63 -31.58
N LEU A 316 -27.01 -25.92 -32.09
CA LEU A 316 -27.00 -25.38 -33.47
C LEU A 316 -27.09 -26.49 -34.52
N SER A 317 -27.82 -26.23 -35.60
CA SER A 317 -27.83 -27.11 -36.77
C SER A 317 -26.46 -27.12 -37.49
N ASN A 318 -26.24 -28.06 -38.42
CA ASN A 318 -24.98 -28.16 -39.14
C ASN A 318 -24.72 -27.04 -40.16
N GLU A 319 -25.74 -26.22 -40.45
CA GLU A 319 -25.65 -25.10 -41.41
C GLU A 319 -25.47 -23.74 -40.70
N GLU A 320 -25.63 -23.69 -39.38
CA GLU A 320 -25.53 -22.48 -38.57
C GLU A 320 -24.19 -22.38 -37.83
N ALA A 321 -23.62 -21.16 -37.82
CA ALA A 321 -22.49 -20.78 -36.99
C ALA A 321 -22.83 -19.60 -36.05
N ASP A 322 -22.01 -19.43 -35.03
CA ASP A 322 -21.93 -18.21 -34.23
C ASP A 322 -20.74 -17.36 -34.66
N ILE A 323 -20.90 -16.06 -34.45
CA ILE A 323 -19.84 -15.05 -34.61
C ILE A 323 -19.38 -14.68 -33.21
N VAL A 324 -18.19 -15.12 -32.86
CA VAL A 324 -17.51 -14.82 -31.61
C VAL A 324 -16.63 -13.60 -31.83
N VAL A 325 -16.79 -12.56 -31.01
CA VAL A 325 -15.94 -11.38 -31.03
C VAL A 325 -15.30 -11.21 -29.66
N LEU A 326 -13.98 -11.22 -29.63
CA LEU A 326 -13.18 -10.93 -28.46
C LEU A 326 -12.87 -9.43 -28.47
N CYS A 327 -13.45 -8.68 -27.54
CA CYS A 327 -13.02 -7.32 -27.19
C CYS A 327 -12.04 -7.37 -26.01
N SER A 328 -11.43 -6.22 -25.70
CA SER A 328 -10.44 -6.12 -24.61
C SER A 328 -10.93 -6.71 -23.28
N THR A 329 -12.17 -6.42 -22.84
CA THR A 329 -12.72 -6.95 -21.57
C THR A 329 -14.02 -7.75 -21.73
N ILE A 330 -14.51 -7.94 -22.95
CA ILE A 330 -15.81 -8.58 -23.21
C ILE A 330 -15.71 -9.58 -24.37
N LEU A 331 -16.20 -10.79 -24.14
CA LEU A 331 -16.45 -11.78 -25.17
C LEU A 331 -17.93 -11.73 -25.58
N TYR A 332 -18.19 -11.46 -26.85
CA TYR A 332 -19.53 -11.46 -27.44
C TYR A 332 -19.75 -12.71 -28.29
N VAL A 333 -20.93 -13.33 -28.17
CA VAL A 333 -21.39 -14.40 -29.08
C VAL A 333 -22.67 -13.93 -29.76
N LEU A 334 -22.59 -13.72 -31.07
CA LEU A 334 -23.69 -13.27 -31.91
C LEU A 334 -24.13 -14.41 -32.83
N SER A 335 -25.41 -14.44 -33.21
CA SER A 335 -25.84 -15.23 -34.35
C SER A 335 -25.36 -14.60 -35.66
N GLU A 336 -25.40 -15.35 -36.76
CA GLU A 336 -25.12 -14.86 -38.12
C GLU A 336 -25.93 -13.62 -38.52
N ALA A 337 -27.09 -13.39 -37.87
CA ALA A 337 -27.97 -12.24 -38.08
C ALA A 337 -27.56 -10.99 -37.28
N GLY A 338 -26.46 -11.03 -36.53
CA GLY A 338 -26.01 -9.93 -35.66
C GLY A 338 -26.85 -9.81 -34.38
N VAL A 339 -27.62 -10.86 -34.02
CA VAL A 339 -28.41 -10.88 -32.79
C VAL A 339 -27.57 -11.47 -31.68
N LEU A 340 -27.42 -10.73 -30.58
CA LEU A 340 -26.70 -11.17 -29.38
C LEU A 340 -27.33 -12.44 -28.80
N ARG A 341 -26.53 -13.51 -28.67
CA ARG A 341 -26.91 -14.72 -27.92
C ARG A 341 -26.43 -14.62 -26.48
N THR A 342 -25.14 -14.44 -26.29
CA THR A 342 -24.50 -14.38 -24.96
C THR A 342 -23.41 -13.31 -24.92
N ILE A 343 -23.17 -12.79 -23.73
CA ILE A 343 -22.13 -11.81 -23.43
C ILE A 343 -21.42 -12.26 -22.16
N ARG A 344 -20.08 -12.30 -22.20
CA ARG A 344 -19.25 -12.66 -21.05
C ARG A 344 -18.24 -11.55 -20.80
N ARG A 345 -18.33 -10.89 -19.64
CA ARG A 345 -17.26 -10.02 -19.17
C ARG A 345 -16.09 -10.89 -18.69
N LEU A 346 -14.89 -10.49 -19.07
CA LEU A 346 -13.62 -11.10 -18.68
C LEU A 346 -13.06 -10.32 -17.48
N ASP A 347 -12.43 -11.03 -16.54
CA ASP A 347 -11.85 -10.43 -15.33
C ASP A 347 -10.47 -9.77 -15.61
N VAL A 348 -9.85 -10.13 -16.73
CA VAL A 348 -8.55 -9.64 -17.20
C VAL A 348 -8.66 -9.31 -18.69
N GLU A 349 -7.87 -8.34 -19.15
CA GLU A 349 -7.80 -7.98 -20.57
C GLU A 349 -7.31 -9.16 -21.42
N ALA A 350 -7.98 -9.40 -22.54
CA ALA A 350 -7.67 -10.47 -23.47
C ALA A 350 -6.76 -10.00 -24.62
N ALA A 351 -5.81 -10.86 -25.00
CA ALA A 351 -4.78 -10.60 -25.98
C ALA A 351 -4.92 -11.45 -27.26
N SER A 352 -5.48 -12.66 -27.16
CA SER A 352 -5.63 -13.58 -28.30
C SER A 352 -6.85 -14.49 -28.17
N LEU A 353 -7.41 -14.88 -29.32
CA LEU A 353 -8.52 -15.82 -29.45
C LEU A 353 -8.05 -17.04 -30.27
N CYS A 354 -8.51 -18.22 -29.89
CA CYS A 354 -8.40 -19.42 -30.72
C CYS A 354 -9.67 -20.25 -30.57
N VAL A 355 -10.16 -20.78 -31.69
CA VAL A 355 -11.24 -21.76 -31.74
C VAL A 355 -10.61 -23.13 -31.99
N TYR A 356 -11.04 -24.15 -31.25
CA TYR A 356 -10.66 -25.53 -31.55
C TYR A 356 -11.89 -26.47 -31.54
N PRO A 357 -12.03 -27.35 -32.55
CA PRO A 357 -13.17 -28.25 -32.67
C PRO A 357 -13.00 -29.49 -31.80
N MET A 358 -14.09 -29.99 -31.22
CA MET A 358 -14.12 -31.27 -30.51
C MET A 358 -14.59 -32.38 -31.46
N ALA A 359 -13.75 -33.40 -31.70
CA ALA A 359 -14.05 -34.44 -32.70
C ALA A 359 -15.26 -35.34 -32.35
N GLU A 360 -15.54 -35.55 -31.07
CA GLU A 360 -16.61 -36.45 -30.60
C GLU A 360 -17.99 -35.78 -30.50
N ILE A 361 -18.03 -34.46 -30.36
CA ILE A 361 -19.23 -33.66 -30.13
C ILE A 361 -19.12 -32.48 -31.08
N HIS A 362 -19.97 -32.42 -32.12
CA HIS A 362 -19.93 -31.39 -33.19
C HIS A 362 -20.14 -29.96 -32.65
N TYR A 363 -19.08 -29.40 -32.09
CA TYR A 363 -19.09 -28.32 -31.13
C TYR A 363 -17.67 -27.78 -30.95
N ASP A 364 -17.53 -26.47 -30.89
CA ASP A 364 -16.22 -25.82 -30.78
C ASP A 364 -16.05 -25.19 -29.39
N ASN A 365 -14.85 -25.32 -28.83
CA ASN A 365 -14.45 -24.61 -27.61
C ASN A 365 -13.54 -23.43 -27.98
N LEU A 366 -13.37 -22.50 -27.03
CA LEU A 366 -12.44 -21.38 -27.19
C LEU A 366 -11.23 -21.51 -26.26
N LEU A 367 -10.08 -21.06 -26.73
CA LEU A 367 -8.97 -20.60 -25.90
C LEU A 367 -8.90 -19.07 -25.98
N VAL A 368 -8.78 -18.43 -24.82
CA VAL A 368 -8.53 -16.99 -24.69
C VAL A 368 -7.22 -16.79 -23.97
N GLY A 369 -6.28 -16.11 -24.61
CA GLY A 369 -5.03 -15.67 -24.00
C GLY A 369 -5.21 -14.29 -23.38
N THR A 370 -4.62 -14.04 -22.20
CA THR A 370 -4.78 -12.78 -21.45
C THR A 370 -3.47 -12.04 -21.21
N PHE A 371 -3.55 -10.72 -21.00
CA PHE A 371 -2.39 -9.85 -20.75
C PHE A 371 -1.62 -10.14 -19.46
N ASN A 372 -2.12 -11.02 -18.58
CA ASN A 372 -1.40 -11.50 -17.40
C ASN A 372 -0.80 -12.92 -17.57
N GLY A 373 -0.62 -13.39 -18.81
CA GLY A 373 0.02 -14.67 -19.08
C GLY A 373 -0.81 -15.89 -18.69
N LEU A 374 -2.14 -15.80 -18.71
CA LEU A 374 -3.03 -16.96 -18.57
C LEU A 374 -3.57 -17.38 -19.94
N VAL A 375 -3.82 -18.68 -20.09
CA VAL A 375 -4.61 -19.26 -21.18
C VAL A 375 -5.85 -19.89 -20.56
N GLN A 376 -7.00 -19.40 -20.98
CA GLN A 376 -8.31 -19.71 -20.44
C GLN A 376 -9.11 -20.55 -21.44
N VAL A 377 -9.60 -21.70 -21.00
CA VAL A 377 -10.41 -22.63 -21.80
C VAL A 377 -11.88 -22.38 -21.51
N TYR A 378 -12.61 -21.92 -22.52
CA TYR A 378 -14.06 -21.70 -22.44
C TYR A 378 -14.82 -22.79 -23.19
N SER A 379 -15.89 -23.27 -22.58
CA SER A 379 -16.93 -24.04 -23.24
C SER A 379 -18.22 -23.24 -23.10
N ASP A 380 -18.87 -22.94 -24.22
CA ASP A 380 -19.95 -21.95 -24.32
C ASP A 380 -19.47 -20.58 -23.81
N THR A 381 -19.94 -20.15 -22.64
CA THR A 381 -19.51 -18.92 -21.94
C THR A 381 -19.01 -19.19 -20.52
N GLU A 382 -18.78 -20.46 -20.18
CA GLU A 382 -18.24 -20.89 -18.89
C GLU A 382 -16.74 -21.17 -19.01
N LEU A 383 -15.98 -20.62 -18.06
CA LEU A 383 -14.55 -20.89 -17.91
C LEU A 383 -14.40 -22.29 -17.30
N VAL A 384 -13.93 -23.25 -18.10
CA VAL A 384 -13.74 -24.66 -17.68
C VAL A 384 -12.35 -24.88 -17.09
N TRP A 385 -11.34 -24.19 -17.63
CA TRP A 385 -9.95 -24.31 -17.17
C TRP A 385 -9.20 -23.00 -17.34
N SER A 386 -8.21 -22.75 -16.49
CA SER A 386 -7.29 -21.63 -16.61
C SER A 386 -5.89 -22.11 -16.25
N ALA A 387 -4.90 -21.79 -17.07
CA ALA A 387 -3.52 -22.23 -16.89
C ALA A 387 -2.55 -21.08 -17.15
N ALA A 388 -1.57 -20.88 -16.27
CA ALA A 388 -0.52 -19.88 -16.44
C ALA A 388 0.57 -20.37 -17.40
N VAL A 389 1.03 -19.49 -18.29
CA VAL A 389 2.21 -19.70 -19.14
C VAL A 389 3.47 -19.69 -18.26
N PRO A 390 4.45 -20.61 -18.40
CA PRO A 390 5.62 -20.70 -17.52
C PRO A 390 6.48 -19.44 -17.42
N SER A 391 6.48 -18.60 -18.45
CA SER A 391 7.19 -17.32 -18.54
C SER A 391 6.41 -16.13 -17.95
N GLU A 392 5.12 -16.31 -17.61
CA GLU A 392 4.16 -15.24 -17.28
C GLU A 392 4.04 -14.16 -18.39
N THR A 393 4.52 -14.43 -19.61
CA THR A 393 4.44 -13.51 -20.76
C THR A 393 3.12 -13.63 -21.51
N VAL A 394 2.73 -12.56 -22.20
CA VAL A 394 1.43 -12.47 -22.89
C VAL A 394 1.40 -13.43 -24.10
N PRO A 395 0.45 -14.37 -24.19
CA PRO A 395 0.23 -15.21 -25.37
C PRO A 395 -0.38 -14.37 -26.51
N LEU A 396 0.43 -14.02 -27.51
CA LEU A 396 0.00 -13.23 -28.68
C LEU A 396 -0.77 -14.07 -29.70
N TYR A 397 -0.42 -15.36 -29.83
CA TYR A 397 -1.12 -16.29 -30.70
C TYR A 397 -1.26 -17.64 -30.01
N LEU A 398 -2.45 -18.24 -30.18
CA LEU A 398 -2.79 -19.57 -29.70
C LEU A 398 -3.35 -20.40 -30.85
N ASN A 399 -3.00 -21.68 -30.90
CA ASN A 399 -3.66 -22.65 -31.78
C ASN A 399 -3.64 -24.05 -31.15
N VAL A 400 -4.53 -24.95 -31.59
CA VAL A 400 -4.60 -26.35 -31.14
C VAL A 400 -4.39 -27.27 -32.34
N ALA A 401 -3.37 -28.12 -32.27
CA ALA A 401 -2.86 -28.86 -33.42
C ALA A 401 -2.54 -30.33 -33.10
N MET A 402 -2.29 -31.14 -34.12
CA MET A 402 -1.72 -32.48 -33.98
C MET A 402 -0.21 -32.42 -34.21
N LEU A 403 0.54 -32.24 -33.12
CA LEU A 403 2.00 -32.06 -33.11
C LEU A 403 2.68 -33.18 -32.34
N CYS A 404 3.89 -33.56 -32.76
CA CYS A 404 4.68 -34.62 -32.12
C CYS A 404 3.97 -35.99 -32.02
N GLY A 405 2.95 -36.24 -32.86
CA GLY A 405 2.11 -37.43 -32.80
C GLY A 405 0.98 -37.40 -31.76
N VAL A 406 0.74 -36.25 -31.10
CA VAL A 406 -0.28 -36.07 -30.06
C VAL A 406 -1.31 -35.03 -30.52
N GLU A 407 -2.59 -35.38 -30.42
CA GLU A 407 -3.70 -34.46 -30.67
C GLU A 407 -3.93 -33.53 -29.47
N GLY A 408 -4.33 -32.28 -29.72
CA GLY A 408 -4.68 -31.32 -28.67
C GLY A 408 -3.49 -30.56 -28.07
N MET A 409 -2.34 -30.53 -28.75
CA MET A 409 -1.20 -29.72 -28.34
C MET A 409 -1.47 -28.24 -28.60
N ILE A 410 -1.20 -27.39 -27.60
CA ILE A 410 -1.42 -25.94 -27.68
C ILE A 410 -0.14 -25.29 -28.21
N VAL A 411 -0.20 -24.66 -29.38
CA VAL A 411 0.87 -23.79 -29.88
C VAL A 411 0.67 -22.40 -29.27
N ASN A 412 1.69 -21.88 -28.61
CA ASN A 412 1.70 -20.55 -28.01
C ASN A 412 2.91 -19.75 -28.50
N LEU A 413 2.65 -18.59 -29.10
CA LEU A 413 3.68 -17.58 -29.41
C LEU A 413 3.50 -16.41 -28.44
N SER A 414 4.47 -16.23 -27.56
CA SER A 414 4.43 -15.22 -26.51
C SER A 414 5.12 -13.92 -26.92
N ALA A 415 4.79 -12.82 -26.23
CA ALA A 415 5.29 -11.47 -26.52
C ALA A 415 6.81 -11.25 -26.31
N ASP A 416 7.51 -12.20 -25.70
CA ASP A 416 8.97 -12.24 -25.58
C ASP A 416 9.66 -12.99 -26.73
N SER A 417 8.94 -13.20 -27.84
CA SER A 417 9.42 -13.95 -29.02
C SER A 417 9.81 -15.40 -28.69
N THR A 418 9.13 -16.00 -27.71
CA THR A 418 9.18 -17.44 -27.42
C THR A 418 8.05 -18.16 -28.13
N LEU A 419 8.39 -19.19 -28.90
CA LEU A 419 7.45 -20.13 -29.49
C LEU A 419 7.49 -21.40 -28.65
N SER A 420 6.35 -21.80 -28.11
CA SER A 420 6.21 -22.97 -27.25
C SER A 420 5.06 -23.86 -27.71
N ILE A 421 5.19 -25.16 -27.46
CA ILE A 421 4.16 -26.17 -27.64
C ILE A 421 3.89 -26.72 -26.25
N ASN A 422 2.67 -26.52 -25.78
CA ASN A 422 2.29 -26.77 -24.40
C ASN A 422 1.17 -27.82 -24.29
N TYR A 423 1.11 -28.45 -23.13
CA TYR A 423 -0.04 -29.22 -22.67
C TYR A 423 -0.52 -28.70 -21.31
N LEU A 424 -1.76 -29.02 -20.95
CA LEU A 424 -2.35 -28.59 -19.67
C LEU A 424 -1.81 -29.45 -18.51
N GLY A 425 -1.18 -28.81 -17.53
CA GLY A 425 -0.73 -29.46 -16.29
C GLY A 425 -1.90 -29.75 -15.36
N THR A 426 -2.07 -31.03 -15.01
CA THR A 426 -3.21 -31.55 -14.24
C THR A 426 -2.84 -32.16 -12.89
N ASP A 427 -1.56 -32.27 -12.53
CA ASP A 427 -1.14 -32.89 -11.27
C ASP A 427 -1.30 -31.92 -10.08
N PRO A 428 -2.22 -32.17 -9.13
CA PRO A 428 -2.26 -31.40 -7.89
C PRO A 428 -0.96 -31.55 -7.10
N VAL A 429 -0.58 -30.53 -6.34
CA VAL A 429 0.59 -30.56 -5.45
C VAL A 429 0.32 -31.48 -4.25
N ASN A 430 0.38 -32.80 -4.47
CA ASN A 430 0.13 -33.82 -3.43
C ASN A 430 1.30 -34.00 -2.44
N HIS A 431 2.32 -33.14 -2.50
CA HIS A 431 3.44 -33.17 -1.58
C HIS A 431 3.34 -32.03 -0.56
N ARG A 432 3.33 -32.40 0.73
CA ARG A 432 3.85 -31.54 1.80
C ARG A 432 5.20 -30.98 1.34
N PRO A 433 5.55 -29.72 1.67
CA PRO A 433 6.86 -29.19 1.33
C PRO A 433 7.92 -30.15 1.82
N GLN A 434 8.72 -30.69 0.90
CA GLN A 434 9.97 -31.32 1.27
C GLN A 434 10.76 -30.23 1.99
N VAL A 435 11.15 -30.51 3.23
CA VAL A 435 12.04 -29.63 3.97
C VAL A 435 13.30 -29.52 3.13
N LEU A 436 13.49 -28.35 2.52
CA LEU A 436 14.79 -27.95 2.04
C LEU A 436 15.70 -28.06 3.25
N GLU A 437 16.67 -28.97 3.21
CA GLU A 437 17.84 -28.94 4.08
C GLU A 437 18.73 -27.76 3.66
N SER A 438 18.16 -26.55 3.77
CA SER A 438 18.96 -25.41 4.19
C SER A 438 19.63 -25.80 5.49
N LYS A 439 20.88 -25.37 5.67
CA LYS A 439 21.71 -25.74 6.84
C LYS A 439 21.02 -25.26 8.12
N SER A 440 20.18 -26.09 8.70
CA SER A 440 19.52 -25.83 9.98
C SER A 440 20.61 -25.70 11.04
N ALA A 441 20.59 -24.60 11.79
CA ALA A 441 21.48 -24.43 12.94
C ALA A 441 21.42 -25.66 13.86
N SER A 442 22.53 -25.99 14.49
CA SER A 442 22.67 -27.25 15.20
C SER A 442 21.69 -27.27 16.37
N TYR A 443 20.83 -28.29 16.48
CA TYR A 443 19.85 -28.42 17.57
C TYR A 443 20.43 -28.20 18.99
N PRO A 444 21.68 -28.62 19.31
CA PRO A 444 22.33 -28.28 20.58
C PRO A 444 22.59 -26.78 20.78
N GLU A 445 22.91 -26.02 19.72
CA GLU A 445 23.10 -24.56 19.78
C GLU A 445 21.75 -23.89 20.07
N THR A 446 20.70 -24.24 19.31
CA THR A 446 19.35 -23.69 19.52
C THR A 446 18.80 -24.00 20.91
N MET A 447 19.10 -25.17 21.47
CA MET A 447 18.67 -25.54 22.83
C MET A 447 19.55 -24.92 23.93
N SER A 448 20.79 -24.52 23.61
CA SER A 448 21.62 -23.69 24.50
C SER A 448 21.07 -22.27 24.56
N ASP A 449 20.78 -21.67 23.41
CA ASP A 449 20.22 -20.33 23.30
C ASP A 449 18.86 -20.23 24.01
N LEU A 450 17.98 -21.22 23.81
CA LEU A 450 16.65 -21.26 24.44
C LEU A 450 16.76 -21.32 25.97
N LYS A 451 17.67 -22.13 26.52
CA LYS A 451 17.94 -22.16 27.98
C LYS A 451 18.50 -20.84 28.50
N GLN A 452 19.33 -20.15 27.72
CA GLN A 452 19.88 -18.85 28.10
C GLN A 452 18.79 -17.77 28.13
N VAL A 453 17.84 -17.83 27.19
CA VAL A 453 16.65 -16.96 27.18
C VAL A 453 15.69 -17.29 28.32
N GLU A 454 15.45 -18.57 28.62
CA GLU A 454 14.66 -19.01 29.79
C GLU A 454 15.25 -18.52 31.12
N GLN A 455 16.59 -18.57 31.27
CA GLN A 455 17.28 -18.03 32.44
C GLN A 455 17.11 -16.51 32.55
N LEU A 456 17.30 -15.76 31.45
CA LEU A 456 17.08 -14.31 31.45
C LEU A 456 15.62 -13.93 31.74
N LEU A 457 14.65 -14.73 31.31
CA LEU A 457 13.24 -14.53 31.65
C LEU A 457 12.95 -14.84 33.13
N HIS A 458 13.53 -15.91 33.68
CA HIS A 458 13.38 -16.26 35.09
C HIS A 458 14.02 -15.20 36.01
N ASP A 459 15.20 -14.70 35.67
CA ASP A 459 15.87 -13.59 36.38
C ASP A 459 15.02 -12.31 36.37
N VAL A 460 14.29 -12.04 35.29
CA VAL A 460 13.36 -10.89 35.21
C VAL A 460 12.11 -11.14 36.06
N VAL A 461 11.50 -12.32 35.96
CA VAL A 461 10.26 -12.67 36.68
C VAL A 461 10.49 -12.75 38.19
N ASP A 462 11.58 -13.36 38.66
CA ASP A 462 11.91 -13.42 40.08
C ASP A 462 12.11 -12.03 40.69
N THR A 463 12.60 -11.06 39.91
CA THR A 463 12.70 -9.67 40.36
C THR A 463 11.40 -8.88 40.30
N ALA A 464 10.37 -9.35 39.58
CA ALA A 464 9.02 -8.78 39.60
C ALA A 464 8.17 -9.38 40.73
N ASP A 465 8.35 -10.68 41.01
CA ASP A 465 7.67 -11.43 42.06
C ASP A 465 8.01 -10.92 43.48
N GLU A 466 9.20 -10.33 43.70
CA GLU A 466 9.53 -9.65 44.97
C GLU A 466 8.82 -8.29 45.12
N ASP A 467 8.56 -7.57 44.04
CA ASP A 467 7.83 -6.30 44.05
C ASP A 467 6.30 -6.53 44.15
N GLU A 468 5.74 -7.59 43.53
CA GLU A 468 4.30 -7.93 43.66
C GLU A 468 3.93 -8.56 45.03
N LYS A 469 4.82 -9.29 45.69
CA LYS A 469 4.51 -9.97 46.97
C LYS A 469 4.29 -9.05 48.17
N VAL A 470 4.54 -7.75 48.02
CA VAL A 470 4.18 -6.73 49.05
C VAL A 470 2.70 -6.34 48.95
N ILE A 471 2.04 -6.53 47.80
CA ILE A 471 0.70 -5.98 47.50
C ILE A 471 -0.43 -7.04 47.68
N ALA A 472 -0.10 -8.34 47.66
CA ALA A 472 -1.10 -9.42 47.54
C ALA A 472 -1.37 -10.24 48.82
N THR A 473 -1.65 -9.62 49.98
CA THR A 473 -2.21 -10.33 51.15
C THR A 473 -3.44 -9.68 51.79
N THR A 474 -4.51 -9.45 51.02
CA THR A 474 -5.89 -9.55 51.55
C THR A 474 -6.88 -10.11 50.52
N GLY A 475 -7.46 -11.27 50.81
CA GLY A 475 -8.75 -11.68 50.23
C GLY A 475 -8.74 -12.50 48.94
N ALA A 476 -8.40 -13.79 49.03
CA ALA A 476 -8.90 -14.81 48.10
C ALA A 476 -9.51 -15.98 48.90
N VAL A 477 -10.74 -16.36 48.53
CA VAL A 477 -11.56 -17.33 49.26
C VAL A 477 -11.17 -18.77 48.92
N SER A 478 -11.27 -19.65 49.91
CA SER A 478 -10.86 -21.05 49.86
C SER A 478 -11.85 -21.98 49.13
N THR A 479 -11.31 -23.14 48.73
CA THR A 479 -11.91 -24.49 48.51
C THR A 479 -11.89 -25.02 47.06
N PRO A 480 -11.79 -26.36 46.86
CA PRO A 480 -10.79 -27.24 47.49
C PRO A 480 -10.10 -28.20 46.49
N GLN A 481 -8.86 -28.59 46.78
CA GLN A 481 -8.15 -29.66 46.03
C GLN A 481 -8.72 -31.06 46.33
N LYS A 482 -8.45 -32.02 45.42
CA LYS A 482 -8.70 -33.46 45.61
C LYS A 482 -7.36 -34.22 45.74
N GLU A 483 -7.36 -35.31 46.49
CA GLU A 483 -6.19 -35.85 47.20
C GLU A 483 -5.30 -36.86 46.43
N LYS A 484 -3.97 -36.78 46.67
CA LYS A 484 -2.97 -37.83 47.13
C LYS A 484 -2.87 -39.21 46.43
N PRO A 485 -1.87 -40.10 46.74
CA PRO A 485 -0.71 -40.05 47.69
C PRO A 485 0.68 -40.14 46.98
N ALA A 486 1.88 -39.83 47.53
CA ALA A 486 2.54 -39.93 48.87
C ALA A 486 3.41 -41.20 49.08
N GLU A 487 4.46 -41.09 49.93
CA GLU A 487 5.57 -42.02 50.24
C GLU A 487 6.77 -41.98 49.26
N LYS A 488 8.07 -42.08 49.61
CA LYS A 488 8.91 -42.17 50.84
C LYS A 488 10.36 -41.77 50.42
N SER A 489 11.37 -41.41 51.23
CA SER A 489 11.57 -41.16 52.68
C SER A 489 12.89 -40.38 52.92
N SER A 490 13.18 -39.94 54.15
CA SER A 490 14.45 -39.27 54.60
C SER A 490 15.44 -40.29 55.24
N PRO A 491 16.65 -39.98 55.83
CA PRO A 491 16.91 -38.87 56.79
C PRO A 491 18.35 -38.23 56.89
N THR A 492 18.46 -37.17 57.73
CA THR A 492 19.68 -36.62 58.41
C THR A 492 20.78 -35.94 57.56
N THR A 493 21.52 -34.90 57.99
CA THR A 493 21.90 -34.40 59.35
C THR A 493 21.99 -32.85 59.52
N LYS A 494 21.59 -32.38 60.72
CA LYS A 494 22.17 -31.30 61.58
C LYS A 494 22.59 -29.91 61.03
N SER A 495 21.76 -28.91 61.38
CA SER A 495 22.08 -27.64 62.07
C SER A 495 23.43 -26.91 61.87
N THR A 496 23.37 -25.67 61.37
CA THR A 496 23.77 -24.45 62.11
C THR A 496 23.18 -23.20 61.45
N SER A 497 22.76 -22.22 62.25
CA SER A 497 22.32 -20.90 61.79
C SER A 497 23.49 -19.96 61.51
N PRO A 498 23.47 -19.20 60.40
CA PRO A 498 24.03 -17.85 60.39
C PRO A 498 23.00 -16.86 59.72
N PRO A 499 23.35 -15.61 59.40
CA PRO A 499 22.83 -14.45 60.12
C PRO A 499 21.78 -13.66 59.31
N VAL A 500 21.16 -12.66 59.94
CA VAL A 500 20.34 -11.65 59.27
C VAL A 500 21.14 -10.98 58.16
N PRO A 501 20.72 -11.06 56.88
CA PRO A 501 21.33 -10.26 55.82
C PRO A 501 20.87 -8.81 55.98
N ALA A 502 21.81 -7.86 55.90
CA ALA A 502 21.47 -6.45 55.83
C ALA A 502 20.64 -6.17 54.57
N LYS A 503 19.70 -5.21 54.64
CA LYS A 503 19.01 -4.68 53.46
C LYS A 503 20.05 -4.20 52.45
N LEU A 504 20.15 -4.90 51.32
CA LEU A 504 20.97 -4.46 50.20
C LEU A 504 20.16 -3.42 49.42
N GLU A 505 20.46 -2.14 49.60
CA GLU A 505 19.82 -1.09 48.82
C GLU A 505 20.15 -1.28 47.33
N ARG A 506 19.10 -1.51 46.54
CA ARG A 506 19.17 -1.77 45.09
C ARG A 506 19.57 -0.47 44.39
N LYS A 507 20.88 -0.23 44.25
CA LYS A 507 21.39 0.86 43.40
C LYS A 507 20.77 0.73 42.02
N LEU A 508 20.06 1.76 41.57
CA LEU A 508 19.72 1.93 40.15
C LEU A 508 21.02 1.82 39.32
N PRO A 509 20.96 1.32 38.07
CA PRO A 509 22.11 1.41 37.17
C PRO A 509 22.57 2.86 37.12
N ALA A 510 23.86 3.10 37.37
CA ALA A 510 24.41 4.45 37.35
C ALA A 510 24.16 5.06 35.97
N ALA A 511 23.49 6.22 35.94
CA ALA A 511 23.10 6.86 34.70
C ALA A 511 24.34 7.09 33.81
N GLU A 512 24.33 6.52 32.61
CA GLU A 512 25.50 6.55 31.69
C GLU A 512 25.83 7.98 31.21
N LEU A 513 24.89 8.90 31.41
CA LEU A 513 24.92 10.30 31.02
C LEU A 513 24.50 11.19 32.20
N SER A 514 25.26 12.26 32.44
CA SER A 514 24.99 13.27 33.47
C SER A 514 24.71 14.64 32.83
N ILE A 515 23.90 15.45 33.51
CA ILE A 515 23.46 16.77 33.05
C ILE A 515 23.91 17.81 34.07
N SER A 516 24.57 18.87 33.61
CA SER A 516 24.78 20.08 34.40
C SER A 516 24.31 21.31 33.61
N SER A 517 24.06 22.42 34.29
CA SER A 517 23.46 23.60 33.67
C SER A 517 23.87 24.89 34.35
N GLU A 518 24.07 25.95 33.57
CA GLU A 518 24.39 27.29 34.04
C GLU A 518 23.53 28.35 33.33
N PHE A 519 23.22 29.43 34.05
CA PHE A 519 22.57 30.61 33.50
C PHE A 519 23.59 31.74 33.36
N GLY A 520 23.64 32.36 32.18
CA GLY A 520 24.34 33.62 31.95
C GLY A 520 23.61 34.82 32.57
N PRO A 521 24.19 36.03 32.46
CA PRO A 521 23.57 37.25 32.94
C PRO A 521 22.26 37.56 32.19
N VAL A 522 21.27 38.10 32.91
CA VAL A 522 19.97 38.45 32.33
C VAL A 522 20.08 39.75 31.52
N ASN A 523 19.77 39.68 30.23
CA ASN A 523 19.59 40.85 29.37
C ASN A 523 18.25 41.52 29.69
N ALA A 524 18.29 42.64 30.41
CA ALA A 524 17.09 43.37 30.82
C ALA A 524 16.33 44.05 29.66
N ALA A 525 16.96 44.26 28.49
CA ALA A 525 16.28 44.82 27.33
C ALA A 525 15.34 43.81 26.66
N GLU A 526 15.69 42.52 26.70
CA GLU A 526 14.98 41.43 26.01
C GLU A 526 14.25 40.49 26.99
N ASN A 527 14.41 40.70 28.30
CA ASN A 527 14.00 39.79 29.38
C ASN A 527 14.42 38.33 29.11
N ALA A 528 15.66 38.15 28.66
CA ALA A 528 16.22 36.87 28.24
C ALA A 528 17.55 36.58 28.94
N ALA A 529 17.85 35.30 29.14
CA ALA A 529 19.14 34.81 29.62
C ALA A 529 19.60 33.62 28.78
N LEU A 530 20.91 33.55 28.56
CA LEU A 530 21.55 32.37 28.01
C LEU A 530 21.49 31.24 29.07
N PHE A 531 21.12 30.05 28.66
CA PHE A 531 21.06 28.85 29.48
C PHE A 531 21.91 27.76 28.81
N THR A 532 23.08 27.50 29.38
CA THR A 532 24.00 26.48 28.87
C THR A 532 23.71 25.16 29.57
N VAL A 533 23.38 24.12 28.79
CA VAL A 533 23.27 22.73 29.29
C VAL A 533 24.50 21.97 28.85
N THR A 534 25.23 21.37 29.79
CA THR A 534 26.34 20.45 29.50
C THR A 534 25.87 19.03 29.74
N LEU A 535 25.91 18.20 28.70
CA LEU A 535 25.81 16.75 28.85
C LEU A 535 27.23 16.18 28.97
N GLN A 536 27.45 15.28 29.93
CA GLN A 536 28.70 14.55 30.09
C GLN A 536 28.42 13.06 30.17
N THR A 537 28.96 12.29 29.22
CA THR A 537 28.96 10.83 29.30
C THR A 537 29.98 10.37 30.35
N LEU A 538 29.64 9.32 31.09
CA LEU A 538 30.55 8.71 32.07
C LEU A 538 31.44 7.67 31.36
N ASP A 539 31.06 6.40 31.44
CA ASP A 539 31.89 5.30 30.94
C ASP A 539 31.53 4.89 29.49
N SER A 540 30.33 5.24 29.00
CA SER A 540 29.76 4.78 27.74
C SER A 540 29.79 5.84 26.64
N GLY A 541 29.98 5.41 25.39
CA GLY A 541 29.36 6.14 24.27
C GLY A 541 27.85 5.88 24.25
N VAL A 542 27.06 6.86 23.79
CA VAL A 542 25.59 6.77 23.73
C VAL A 542 25.06 7.26 22.39
N ASP A 543 24.01 6.62 21.88
CA ASP A 543 23.45 6.88 20.56
C ASP A 543 22.11 7.60 20.66
N GLY A 544 21.72 8.35 19.62
CA GLY A 544 20.40 8.94 19.43
C GLY A 544 19.94 9.83 20.60
N VAL A 545 20.82 10.75 21.03
CA VAL A 545 20.55 11.64 22.17
C VAL A 545 19.64 12.78 21.76
N SER A 546 18.47 12.87 22.40
CA SER A 546 17.53 13.98 22.28
C SER A 546 17.47 14.74 23.60
N VAL A 547 17.82 16.02 23.58
CA VAL A 547 17.71 16.94 24.72
C VAL A 547 16.48 17.79 24.52
N VAL A 548 15.52 17.70 25.43
CA VAL A 548 14.34 18.55 25.48
C VAL A 548 14.45 19.46 26.69
N VAL A 549 14.17 20.75 26.50
CA VAL A 549 14.17 21.75 27.57
C VAL A 549 12.82 22.46 27.61
N GLU A 550 12.15 22.35 28.75
CA GLU A 550 10.83 22.92 29.00
C GLU A 550 10.87 23.85 30.21
N ALA A 551 10.15 24.96 30.15
CA ALA A 551 10.01 25.91 31.26
C ALA A 551 8.53 26.21 31.50
N VAL A 552 8.17 26.49 32.75
CA VAL A 552 6.78 26.81 33.11
C VAL A 552 6.41 28.21 32.58
N PRO A 553 5.29 28.38 31.85
CA PRO A 553 4.84 29.69 31.38
C PRO A 553 4.72 30.70 32.54
N PRO A 554 5.14 31.96 32.36
CA PRO A 554 5.43 32.66 31.10
C PRO A 554 6.88 32.55 30.60
N LEU A 555 7.73 31.70 31.20
CA LEU A 555 9.05 31.41 30.65
C LEU A 555 8.92 30.57 29.38
N LEU A 556 9.67 30.92 28.34
CA LEU A 556 9.83 30.17 27.10
C LEU A 556 11.29 29.81 26.89
N VAL A 557 11.55 28.69 26.22
CA VAL A 557 12.90 28.23 25.87
C VAL A 557 13.01 28.12 24.36
N THR A 558 14.07 28.69 23.79
CA THR A 558 14.34 28.68 22.34
C THR A 558 15.81 28.32 22.06
N PRO A 559 16.09 27.28 21.26
CA PRO A 559 15.15 26.23 20.82
C PRO A 559 14.61 25.40 22.01
N SER A 560 13.57 24.59 21.83
CA SER A 560 13.07 23.70 22.88
C SER A 560 13.69 22.29 22.86
N GLN A 561 14.41 21.95 21.79
CA GLN A 561 15.04 20.64 21.61
C GLN A 561 16.34 20.69 20.81
N HIS A 562 17.25 19.75 21.09
CA HIS A 562 18.43 19.44 20.28
C HIS A 562 18.57 17.92 20.11
N LEU A 563 19.08 17.49 18.95
CA LEU A 563 19.32 16.08 18.61
C LEU A 563 20.79 15.86 18.26
N ILE A 564 21.36 14.76 18.74
CA ILE A 564 22.73 14.31 18.49
C ILE A 564 22.66 12.86 17.98
N ALA A 565 23.42 12.53 16.94
CA ALA A 565 23.45 11.17 16.41
C ALA A 565 24.15 10.21 17.38
N GLU A 566 25.36 10.55 17.85
CA GLU A 566 26.22 9.73 18.71
C GLU A 566 27.05 10.66 19.62
N MET A 567 27.40 10.20 20.81
CA MET A 567 28.34 10.86 21.73
C MET A 567 29.39 9.87 22.23
N ASP A 568 30.67 10.23 22.16
CA ASP A 568 31.79 9.40 22.63
C ASP A 568 31.80 9.24 24.16
N ALA A 569 32.47 8.19 24.65
CA ALA A 569 32.69 7.95 26.07
C ALA A 569 33.59 9.02 26.71
N GLY A 570 33.19 9.53 27.89
CA GLY A 570 33.89 10.62 28.58
C GLY A 570 33.82 11.98 27.89
N SER A 571 33.00 12.14 26.85
CA SER A 571 32.82 13.40 26.14
C SER A 571 31.84 14.33 26.89
N ALA A 572 32.10 15.65 26.77
CA ALA A 572 31.22 16.68 27.29
C ALA A 572 30.79 17.60 26.14
N THR A 573 29.48 17.73 25.92
CA THR A 573 28.90 18.58 24.87
C THR A 573 28.00 19.64 25.49
N GLN A 574 28.16 20.88 25.05
CA GLN A 574 27.41 22.03 25.55
C GLN A 574 26.35 22.49 24.54
N PHE A 575 25.17 22.82 25.03
CA PHE A 575 24.03 23.32 24.27
C PHE A 575 23.62 24.68 24.81
N ALA A 576 23.51 25.66 23.90
CA ALA A 576 23.12 27.02 24.23
C ALA A 576 21.63 27.21 23.93
N PHE A 577 20.84 27.36 24.99
CA PHE A 577 19.42 27.70 24.93
C PHE A 577 19.22 29.16 25.35
N THR A 578 18.18 29.81 24.83
CA THR A 578 17.74 31.13 25.31
C THR A 578 16.45 30.96 26.09
N VAL A 579 16.49 31.27 27.39
CA VAL A 579 15.30 31.31 28.26
C VAL A 579 14.84 32.77 28.33
N SER A 580 13.64 33.05 27.83
CA SER A 580 13.07 34.39 27.84
C SER A 580 11.70 34.42 28.50
N ALA A 581 11.39 35.55 29.15
CA ALA A 581 10.08 35.81 29.72
C ALA A 581 9.37 36.84 28.83
N VAL A 582 8.41 36.39 28.02
CA VAL A 582 7.73 37.28 27.07
C VAL A 582 6.83 38.25 27.82
N GLN A 583 7.08 39.55 27.65
CA GLN A 583 6.12 40.61 28.01
C GLN A 583 4.94 40.58 27.02
N ASP A 584 4.06 39.61 27.15
CA ASP A 584 2.90 39.47 26.27
C ASP A 584 1.58 39.80 26.95
N ARG A 585 0.57 40.10 26.12
CA ARG A 585 -0.83 40.44 26.43
C ARG A 585 -1.57 39.34 27.21
N SER A 586 -0.92 38.21 27.48
CA SER A 586 -1.47 37.04 28.13
C SER A 586 -1.65 37.19 29.64
N LEU A 587 -0.95 38.13 30.30
CA LEU A 587 -1.07 38.43 31.75
C LEU A 587 -0.92 37.20 32.68
N ILE A 588 -0.18 36.17 32.24
CA ILE A 588 0.04 34.95 33.02
C ILE A 588 1.04 35.23 34.15
N ILE A 589 0.67 34.91 35.39
CA ILE A 589 1.58 35.05 36.54
C ILE A 589 2.67 33.97 36.53
N PRO A 590 3.95 34.30 36.81
CA PRO A 590 5.00 33.29 36.96
C PRO A 590 4.77 32.41 38.19
N SER A 591 4.46 31.14 37.96
CA SER A 591 4.14 30.16 39.01
C SER A 591 5.30 29.23 39.38
N SER A 592 6.34 29.15 38.56
CA SER A 592 7.63 28.53 38.90
C SER A 592 8.76 29.18 38.10
N LEU A 593 9.99 29.05 38.60
CA LEU A 593 11.24 29.34 37.90
C LEU A 593 11.95 28.05 37.43
N ASP A 594 11.34 26.88 37.65
CA ASP A 594 11.89 25.59 37.23
C ASP A 594 12.01 25.51 35.69
N VAL A 595 13.21 25.19 35.22
CA VAL A 595 13.51 24.83 33.83
C VAL A 595 13.97 23.38 33.83
N ILE A 596 13.17 22.52 33.22
CA ILE A 596 13.33 21.06 33.20
C ILE A 596 14.10 20.69 31.94
N VAL A 597 15.22 20.01 32.12
CA VAL A 597 16.04 19.42 31.05
C VAL A 597 15.85 17.91 31.10
N VAL A 598 15.41 17.31 30.00
CA VAL A 598 15.31 15.85 29.85
C VAL A 598 16.19 15.42 28.70
N ALA A 599 17.17 14.55 28.97
CA ALA A 599 17.97 13.89 27.94
C ALA A 599 17.48 12.44 27.78
N VAL A 600 16.93 12.12 26.61
CA VAL A 600 16.57 10.76 26.20
C VAL A 600 17.67 10.23 25.29
N TYR A 601 18.22 9.06 25.57
CA TYR A 601 19.34 8.48 24.83
C TYR A 601 19.26 6.96 24.76
N ARG A 602 20.04 6.35 23.86
CA ARG A 602 20.19 4.91 23.73
C ARG A 602 21.54 4.49 24.33
N GLY A 603 21.51 3.92 25.55
CA GLY A 603 22.71 3.44 26.24
C GLY A 603 23.27 2.14 25.66
N ARG A 604 24.38 1.64 26.21
CA ARG A 604 25.11 0.45 25.70
C ARG A 604 24.21 -0.77 25.40
N ARG A 605 23.16 -0.97 26.19
CA ARG A 605 22.19 -2.08 26.05
C ARG A 605 21.22 -1.92 24.88
N ARG A 606 21.37 -0.89 24.04
CA ARG A 606 20.44 -0.53 22.95
C ARG A 606 18.99 -0.31 23.42
N GLN A 607 18.82 0.06 24.69
CA GLN A 607 17.55 0.45 25.31
C GLN A 607 17.52 1.98 25.44
N TYR A 608 16.33 2.56 25.28
CA TYR A 608 16.13 3.98 25.58
C TYR A 608 16.12 4.20 27.09
N GLN A 609 16.91 5.18 27.52
CA GLN A 609 16.99 5.66 28.90
C GLN A 609 16.70 7.16 28.90
N ALA A 610 16.25 7.70 30.03
CA ALA A 610 16.02 9.13 30.20
C ALA A 610 16.66 9.60 31.51
N VAL A 611 17.28 10.77 31.47
CA VAL A 611 17.81 11.47 32.65
C VAL A 611 17.19 12.86 32.69
N GLN A 612 16.69 13.25 33.86
CA GLN A 612 16.07 14.55 34.11
C GLN A 612 16.95 15.38 35.04
N HIS A 613 17.06 16.67 34.74
CA HIS A 613 17.70 17.67 35.58
C HIS A 613 16.81 18.91 35.66
N VAL A 614 16.78 19.58 36.82
CA VAL A 614 15.96 20.78 37.03
C VAL A 614 16.87 21.94 37.42
N ALA A 615 16.91 22.95 36.57
CA ALA A 615 17.57 24.22 36.83
C ALA A 615 16.56 25.25 37.33
N VAL A 616 17.01 26.25 38.08
CA VAL A 616 16.15 27.36 38.55
C VAL A 616 16.56 28.64 37.83
N ALA A 617 15.65 29.17 37.03
CA ALA A 617 15.83 30.42 36.29
C ALA A 617 16.03 31.63 37.24
N PRO A 618 16.86 32.62 36.88
CA PRO A 618 17.02 33.82 37.68
C PRO A 618 15.70 34.60 37.85
N LEU A 619 15.37 34.99 39.08
CA LEU A 619 14.23 35.88 39.38
C LEU A 619 14.16 37.15 38.49
N PRO A 620 15.29 37.80 38.09
CA PRO A 620 15.27 38.91 37.14
C PRO A 620 14.74 38.60 35.74
N LEU A 621 14.36 37.37 35.40
CA LEU A 621 13.60 37.13 34.16
C LEU A 621 12.14 37.55 34.30
N VAL A 622 11.52 37.31 35.46
CA VAL A 622 10.05 37.47 35.64
C VAL A 622 9.63 38.58 36.60
N ALA A 623 10.58 39.17 37.34
CA ALA A 623 10.32 40.24 38.31
C ALA A 623 11.31 41.41 38.20
N ARG A 624 10.85 42.62 38.52
CA ARG A 624 11.66 43.84 38.59
C ARG A 624 11.52 44.47 40.00
N PRO A 625 12.61 44.90 40.66
CA PRO A 625 12.51 45.60 41.93
C PRO A 625 11.89 47.00 41.73
N VAL A 626 10.99 47.38 42.62
CA VAL A 626 10.25 48.66 42.59
C VAL A 626 10.34 49.38 43.94
N PRO A 627 10.09 50.70 44.00
CA PRO A 627 10.02 51.42 45.27
C PRO A 627 8.99 50.78 46.23
N PRO A 628 9.20 50.82 47.56
CA PRO A 628 8.37 50.12 48.54
C PRO A 628 6.86 50.35 48.39
N VAL A 629 6.14 49.32 47.95
CA VAL A 629 4.68 49.37 47.75
C VAL A 629 3.97 49.10 49.07
N LYS A 630 3.15 50.06 49.52
CA LYS A 630 2.31 49.92 50.73
C LYS A 630 0.91 49.46 50.37
N ASN A 631 0.79 48.27 49.81
CA ASN A 631 -0.48 47.61 49.52
C ASN A 631 -0.51 46.23 50.19
N THR A 632 -1.55 45.94 50.96
CA THR A 632 -1.58 44.81 51.89
C THR A 632 -2.97 44.17 51.94
N ALA A 633 -3.43 43.65 50.80
CA ALA A 633 -4.66 42.85 50.76
C ALA A 633 -4.41 41.47 51.37
N PHE A 634 -3.29 40.84 51.01
CA PHE A 634 -2.84 39.56 51.54
C PHE A 634 -1.47 39.72 52.20
N SER A 635 -1.22 38.94 53.27
CA SER A 635 0.05 38.92 53.98
C SER A 635 0.31 37.58 54.64
N VAL A 636 1.56 37.12 54.60
CA VAL A 636 2.04 35.90 55.24
C VAL A 636 3.38 36.20 55.91
N GLN A 637 3.55 35.80 57.16
CA GLN A 637 4.80 35.92 57.91
C GLN A 637 5.51 34.57 58.03
N ILE A 638 6.79 34.52 57.67
CA ILE A 638 7.66 33.37 57.82
C ILE A 638 8.72 33.71 58.88
N ASN A 639 8.76 32.97 59.98
CA ASN A 639 9.79 33.10 61.01
C ASN A 639 10.89 32.06 60.78
N THR A 640 12.10 32.37 61.25
CA THR A 640 13.23 31.42 61.32
C THR A 640 13.88 31.45 62.69
N ASP A 641 14.49 30.32 63.07
CA ASP A 641 15.16 30.13 64.38
C ASP A 641 16.52 30.84 64.49
N LYS A 642 17.14 31.20 63.36
CA LYS A 642 18.46 31.86 63.31
C LYS A 642 18.33 33.37 63.53
N SER A 643 19.18 33.97 64.36
CA SER A 643 19.27 35.43 64.51
C SER A 643 20.74 35.88 64.63
N PRO A 644 21.14 37.04 64.09
CA PRO A 644 20.32 38.03 63.35
C PRO A 644 19.90 37.56 61.95
N PRO A 645 18.84 38.16 61.36
CA PRO A 645 18.44 37.84 59.98
C PRO A 645 19.46 38.30 58.92
N PRO A 646 19.50 37.62 57.77
CA PRO A 646 20.30 38.04 56.62
C PRO A 646 19.73 39.32 55.98
N SER A 647 20.61 40.16 55.44
CA SER A 647 20.22 41.36 54.70
C SER A 647 19.54 40.99 53.37
N LEU A 648 18.42 41.64 53.03
CA LEU A 648 17.77 41.43 51.73
C LEU A 648 18.67 41.81 50.55
N LEU A 649 19.62 42.74 50.74
CA LEU A 649 20.61 43.09 49.71
C LEU A 649 21.63 41.97 49.45
N GLU A 650 21.93 41.14 50.45
CA GLU A 650 22.81 39.98 50.31
C GLU A 650 22.05 38.81 49.66
N LEU A 651 20.84 38.54 50.15
CA LEU A 651 19.96 37.50 49.59
C LEU A 651 19.62 37.79 48.12
N PHE A 652 19.34 39.06 47.77
CA PHE A 652 18.89 39.50 46.44
C PHE A 652 19.91 40.41 45.73
N HIS A 653 21.19 40.02 45.76
CA HIS A 653 22.27 40.73 45.06
C HIS A 653 22.04 40.83 43.54
N ASP A 654 21.38 39.83 42.95
CA ASP A 654 20.94 39.80 41.53
C ASP A 654 19.85 40.83 41.22
N MET A 655 18.99 41.20 42.18
CA MET A 655 18.01 42.27 42.03
C MET A 655 18.64 43.66 42.11
N ALA A 656 19.74 43.83 42.86
CA ALA A 656 20.33 45.13 43.15
C ALA A 656 20.80 45.90 41.89
N ALA A 657 21.12 45.19 40.80
CA ALA A 657 21.48 45.79 39.51
C ALA A 657 20.31 46.45 38.77
N TYR A 658 19.06 46.14 39.14
CA TYR A 658 17.87 46.51 38.38
C TYR A 658 16.94 47.52 39.08
N GLY A 659 17.25 47.97 40.31
CA GLY A 659 16.46 48.99 41.00
C GLY A 659 16.72 49.11 42.50
N THR A 660 15.78 49.73 43.22
CA THR A 660 15.94 50.16 44.62
C THR A 660 15.60 49.05 45.62
N ALA A 661 16.55 48.17 45.91
CA ALA A 661 16.48 47.26 47.05
C ALA A 661 17.00 47.93 48.34
N ALA A 662 16.37 47.66 49.49
CA ALA A 662 16.82 48.12 50.81
C ALA A 662 17.12 46.90 51.72
N PRO A 663 18.03 47.01 52.72
CA PRO A 663 18.45 45.85 53.51
C PRO A 663 17.31 45.18 54.30
N ASN A 664 16.24 45.92 54.61
CA ASN A 664 15.08 45.44 55.38
C ASN A 664 13.77 45.43 54.58
N VAL A 665 13.75 45.92 53.33
CA VAL A 665 12.55 46.00 52.48
C VAL A 665 12.91 45.75 51.02
N LEU A 666 12.21 44.82 50.38
CA LEU A 666 12.26 44.62 48.93
C LEU A 666 10.83 44.51 48.39
N SER A 667 10.46 45.40 47.48
CA SER A 667 9.24 45.26 46.67
C SER A 667 9.62 44.88 45.25
N VAL A 668 8.85 43.96 44.66
CA VAL A 668 9.00 43.52 43.27
C VAL A 668 7.66 43.64 42.54
N HIS A 669 7.73 43.83 41.24
CA HIS A 669 6.61 43.80 40.32
C HIS A 669 6.88 42.75 39.25
N TYR A 670 5.96 41.82 39.07
CA TYR A 670 6.06 40.76 38.06
C TYR A 670 5.67 41.27 36.67
N LEU A 671 6.03 40.53 35.61
CA LEU A 671 5.71 40.93 34.23
C LEU A 671 4.20 41.05 33.93
N ASN A 672 3.34 40.37 34.70
CA ASN A 672 1.89 40.38 34.49
C ASN A 672 1.14 41.55 35.16
N GLY A 673 1.82 42.37 35.97
CA GLY A 673 1.19 43.46 36.72
C GLY A 673 1.02 43.22 38.23
N ALA A 674 1.25 42.00 38.73
CA ALA A 674 1.15 41.71 40.16
C ALA A 674 2.36 42.24 40.94
N ASP A 675 2.15 42.65 42.20
CA ASP A 675 3.19 43.16 43.10
C ASP A 675 3.42 42.20 44.29
N ALA A 676 4.64 42.19 44.84
CA ALA A 676 4.93 41.50 46.09
C ALA A 676 6.03 42.24 46.87
N THR A 677 5.90 42.29 48.19
CA THR A 677 6.83 42.99 49.08
C THR A 677 7.22 42.08 50.23
N VAL A 678 8.52 42.00 50.54
CA VAL A 678 9.06 41.34 51.74
C VAL A 678 9.69 42.37 52.68
N LEU A 679 9.31 42.27 53.95
CA LEU A 679 9.79 43.09 55.06
C LEU A 679 10.56 42.22 56.04
N VAL A 680 11.78 42.61 56.41
CA VAL A 680 12.61 41.91 57.40
C VAL A 680 12.66 42.72 58.69
N SER A 681 12.35 42.07 59.81
CA SER A 681 12.47 42.66 61.14
C SER A 681 13.94 42.78 61.57
N LYS A 682 14.34 43.95 62.10
CA LYS A 682 15.73 44.23 62.50
C LYS A 682 16.26 43.39 63.67
N ASN A 683 15.36 42.93 64.55
CA ASN A 683 15.71 42.35 65.84
C ASN A 683 15.32 40.87 66.00
N ALA A 684 14.64 40.29 64.99
CA ALA A 684 14.20 38.90 64.99
C ALA A 684 14.05 38.47 63.53
N ALA A 685 14.45 37.24 63.17
CA ALA A 685 14.41 36.79 61.78
C ALA A 685 13.00 36.38 61.34
N ARG A 686 12.19 37.41 61.13
CA ARG A 686 10.79 37.36 60.71
C ARG A 686 10.68 38.08 59.37
N PHE A 687 10.29 37.34 58.35
CA PHE A 687 10.08 37.79 56.98
C PHE A 687 8.57 37.95 56.78
N LYS A 688 8.07 39.18 56.69
CA LYS A 688 6.66 39.44 56.42
C LYS A 688 6.47 39.77 54.95
N LEU A 689 5.78 38.89 54.23
CA LEU A 689 5.40 39.07 52.84
C LEU A 689 4.02 39.73 52.73
N GLN A 690 3.84 40.59 51.73
CA GLN A 690 2.65 41.40 51.48
C GLN A 690 2.42 41.55 49.97
N SER A 691 1.17 41.52 49.52
CA SER A 691 0.79 41.71 48.10
C SER A 691 -0.64 42.25 47.99
N SER A 692 -0.97 42.80 46.82
CA SER A 692 -2.37 43.09 46.44
C SER A 692 -3.18 41.84 46.09
N THR A 693 -2.55 40.71 45.73
CA THR A 693 -3.23 39.45 45.41
C THR A 693 -2.60 38.25 46.10
N MET A 694 -3.30 37.11 46.16
CA MET A 694 -2.80 35.92 46.85
C MET A 694 -1.69 35.23 46.03
N GLU A 695 -1.90 35.11 44.72
CA GLU A 695 -1.00 34.46 43.79
C GLU A 695 0.36 35.18 43.66
N GLY A 696 0.40 36.50 43.90
CA GLY A 696 1.64 37.30 43.92
C GLY A 696 2.59 36.94 45.07
N LEU A 697 2.09 36.39 46.17
CA LEU A 697 2.91 36.01 47.32
C LEU A 697 3.76 34.76 47.07
N TRP A 698 3.28 33.81 46.27
CA TRP A 698 3.88 32.47 46.11
C TRP A 698 5.37 32.54 45.72
N LEU A 699 5.67 33.16 44.57
CA LEU A 699 7.01 33.08 44.01
C LEU A 699 8.05 33.78 44.91
N LEU A 700 7.69 34.91 45.52
CA LEU A 700 8.58 35.59 46.48
C LEU A 700 8.72 34.81 47.79
N ALA A 701 7.69 34.09 48.25
CA ALA A 701 7.75 33.25 49.46
C ALA A 701 8.66 32.03 49.27
N ASP A 702 8.53 31.31 48.15
CA ASP A 702 9.43 30.21 47.80
C ASP A 702 10.86 30.71 47.66
N GLU A 703 11.06 31.83 46.95
CA GLU A 703 12.38 32.40 46.70
C GLU A 703 13.10 32.88 47.96
N VAL A 704 12.38 33.55 48.88
CA VAL A 704 12.92 33.90 50.21
C VAL A 704 13.29 32.64 50.98
N THR A 705 12.40 31.65 51.04
CA THR A 705 12.63 30.38 51.75
C THR A 705 13.86 29.64 51.18
N ARG A 706 13.98 29.55 49.86
CA ARG A 706 15.07 28.91 49.11
C ARG A 706 16.41 29.63 49.32
N ARG A 707 16.44 30.96 49.24
CA ARG A 707 17.66 31.76 49.45
C ARG A 707 18.12 31.74 50.92
N VAL A 708 17.19 31.77 51.87
CA VAL A 708 17.50 31.64 53.31
C VAL A 708 18.02 30.23 53.65
N ARG A 709 17.42 29.17 53.09
CA ARG A 709 17.95 27.79 53.19
C ARG A 709 19.39 27.71 52.65
N ARG A 710 19.69 28.35 51.51
CA ARG A 710 21.04 28.40 50.92
C ARG A 710 22.03 29.22 51.74
N TYR A 711 21.61 30.31 52.37
CA TYR A 711 22.46 31.15 53.22
C TYR A 711 22.88 30.42 54.51
N TYR A 712 21.96 29.67 55.13
CA TYR A 712 22.21 28.91 56.35
C TYR A 712 22.47 27.41 56.12
N ALA A 713 22.97 27.02 54.93
CA ALA A 713 23.05 25.63 54.48
C ALA A 713 23.78 24.68 55.45
N GLU A 714 24.79 25.16 56.18
CA GLU A 714 25.54 24.36 57.17
C GLU A 714 24.74 24.05 58.45
N THR A 715 23.69 24.83 58.77
CA THR A 715 23.00 24.78 60.07
C THR A 715 21.51 24.45 60.01
N GLY A 716 20.91 24.43 58.81
CA GLY A 716 19.50 24.09 58.59
C GLY A 716 18.54 25.04 59.32
N PRO A 717 18.04 26.11 58.69
CA PRO A 717 17.05 26.99 59.33
C PRO A 717 15.71 26.26 59.44
N LEU A 718 15.13 26.26 60.65
CA LEU A 718 13.75 25.82 60.87
C LEU A 718 12.83 26.98 60.50
N PHE A 719 11.78 26.71 59.72
CA PHE A 719 10.77 27.68 59.34
C PHE A 719 9.50 27.46 60.14
N GLU A 720 8.99 28.52 60.76
CA GLU A 720 7.73 28.52 61.49
C GLU A 720 6.81 29.61 60.94
N MET A 721 5.55 29.28 60.70
CA MET A 721 4.54 30.24 60.23
C MET A 721 3.51 30.50 61.33
N PRO A 722 3.39 31.71 61.91
CA PRO A 722 2.36 32.01 62.90
C PRO A 722 0.97 32.08 62.26
N ASP A 723 0.83 32.75 61.11
CA ASP A 723 -0.45 33.08 60.47
C ASP A 723 -1.25 31.84 60.06
N GLU A 724 -2.58 31.90 60.03
CA GLU A 724 -3.40 30.76 59.60
C GLU A 724 -3.23 30.45 58.10
N VAL A 725 -3.41 29.18 57.72
CA VAL A 725 -3.35 28.76 56.32
C VAL A 725 -4.53 29.40 55.57
N PRO A 726 -4.32 30.13 54.46
CA PRO A 726 -5.35 30.89 53.72
C PRO A 726 -6.26 29.96 52.88
N LEU A 727 -6.88 28.98 53.54
CA LEU A 727 -7.67 27.93 52.91
C LEU A 727 -8.97 28.47 52.30
N GLY A 728 -9.58 29.51 52.89
CA GLY A 728 -10.79 30.13 52.35
C GLY A 728 -10.57 30.70 50.94
N ASP A 729 -9.52 31.52 50.80
CA ASP A 729 -9.16 32.18 49.55
C ASP A 729 -8.69 31.17 48.49
N PHE A 730 -7.89 30.17 48.89
CA PHE A 730 -7.49 29.08 47.99
C PHE A 730 -8.70 28.35 47.39
N LEU A 731 -9.69 27.98 48.20
CA LEU A 731 -10.88 27.26 47.71
C LEU A 731 -11.78 28.15 46.83
N ALA A 732 -11.73 29.48 46.98
CA ALA A 732 -12.38 30.43 46.06
C ALA A 732 -11.64 30.53 44.70
N VAL A 733 -10.30 30.39 44.69
CA VAL A 733 -9.50 30.28 43.46
C VAL A 733 -9.81 28.98 42.71
N VAL A 734 -10.02 27.86 43.41
CA VAL A 734 -10.51 26.59 42.83
C VAL A 734 -11.88 26.79 42.15
N ASP A 735 -12.82 27.47 42.80
CA ASP A 735 -14.13 27.79 42.20
C ASP A 735 -14.01 28.66 40.95
N THR A 736 -13.08 29.61 40.96
CA THR A 736 -12.81 30.51 39.82
C THR A 736 -12.21 29.75 38.62
N HIS A 737 -11.26 28.85 38.87
CA HIS A 737 -10.65 28.01 37.83
C HIS A 737 -11.69 27.08 37.19
N TRP A 738 -12.48 26.37 38.00
CA TRP A 738 -13.56 25.49 37.51
C TRP A 738 -14.60 26.25 36.67
N ALA A 739 -14.98 27.47 37.08
CA ALA A 739 -15.90 28.31 36.32
C ALA A 739 -15.35 28.67 34.92
N ILE A 740 -14.03 28.91 34.80
CA ILE A 740 -13.35 29.19 33.54
C ILE A 740 -13.17 27.92 32.69
N ARG A 741 -12.93 26.75 33.30
CA ARG A 741 -12.99 25.46 32.59
C ARG A 741 -14.38 25.19 31.99
N LYS A 742 -15.44 25.56 32.71
CA LYS A 742 -16.81 25.50 32.20
C LYS A 742 -17.07 26.51 31.06
N GLU A 743 -16.54 27.74 31.17
CA GLU A 743 -16.55 28.74 30.09
C GLU A 743 -15.92 28.17 28.81
N MET A 744 -14.74 27.56 28.92
CA MET A 744 -14.03 26.90 27.83
C MET A 744 -14.83 25.74 27.21
N ALA A 745 -15.40 24.85 28.02
CA ALA A 745 -16.24 23.75 27.54
C ALA A 745 -17.47 24.25 26.76
N THR A 746 -18.13 25.31 27.25
CA THR A 746 -19.28 25.91 26.52
C THR A 746 -18.86 26.62 25.23
N ALA A 747 -17.67 27.23 25.18
CA ALA A 747 -17.12 27.83 23.98
C ALA A 747 -16.79 26.76 22.91
N GLN A 748 -16.19 25.64 23.31
CA GLN A 748 -15.90 24.50 22.44
C GLN A 748 -17.18 23.91 21.85
N ALA A 749 -18.17 23.56 22.70
CA ALA A 749 -19.45 23.04 22.22
C ALA A 749 -20.20 24.02 21.29
N GLY A 750 -20.03 25.34 21.51
CA GLY A 750 -20.56 26.37 20.61
C GLY A 750 -19.84 26.46 19.26
N LEU A 751 -18.54 26.15 19.22
CA LEU A 751 -17.76 26.04 17.99
C LEU A 751 -18.14 24.79 17.19
N ASP A 752 -18.32 23.65 17.87
CA ASP A 752 -18.73 22.39 17.24
C ASP A 752 -20.10 22.52 16.56
N GLN A 753 -21.08 23.12 17.24
CA GLN A 753 -22.40 23.42 16.67
C GLN A 753 -22.33 24.36 15.45
N ALA A 754 -21.45 25.37 15.48
CA ALA A 754 -21.25 26.26 14.34
C ALA A 754 -20.58 25.54 13.17
N ALA A 755 -19.63 24.64 13.43
CA ALA A 755 -18.97 23.82 12.42
C ALA A 755 -19.93 22.82 11.75
N ASP A 756 -20.82 22.18 12.52
CA ASP A 756 -21.83 21.27 11.97
C ASP A 756 -22.89 22.01 11.14
N LEU A 757 -23.32 23.20 11.58
CA LEU A 757 -24.16 24.09 10.77
C LEU A 757 -23.46 24.43 9.44
N PHE A 758 -22.21 24.89 9.50
CA PHE A 758 -21.43 25.26 8.31
C PHE A 758 -21.29 24.09 7.33
N ARG A 759 -20.89 22.89 7.80
CA ARG A 759 -20.83 21.66 6.99
C ARG A 759 -22.18 21.28 6.38
N ALA A 760 -23.29 21.51 7.09
CA ALA A 760 -24.63 21.25 6.55
C ALA A 760 -24.97 22.22 5.40
N VAL A 761 -24.59 23.49 5.52
CA VAL A 761 -24.73 24.49 4.44
C VAL A 761 -23.85 24.13 3.24
N GLU A 762 -22.58 23.75 3.45
CA GLU A 762 -21.68 23.28 2.40
C GLU A 762 -22.24 22.08 1.63
N LYS A 763 -22.68 21.03 2.35
CA LYS A 763 -23.32 19.85 1.75
C LYS A 763 -24.55 20.23 0.92
N ARG A 764 -25.36 21.19 1.41
CA ARG A 764 -26.54 21.68 0.68
C ARG A 764 -26.16 22.47 -0.57
N LEU A 765 -25.11 23.28 -0.52
CA LEU A 765 -24.58 24.05 -1.64
C LEU A 765 -23.97 23.13 -2.72
N LEU A 766 -23.18 22.14 -2.33
CA LEU A 766 -22.61 21.13 -3.23
C LEU A 766 -23.70 20.30 -3.93
N ALA A 767 -24.76 19.92 -3.22
CA ALA A 767 -25.92 19.27 -3.82
C ALA A 767 -26.58 20.17 -4.88
N ARG A 768 -26.70 21.48 -4.63
CA ARG A 768 -27.23 22.45 -5.60
C ARG A 768 -26.33 22.67 -6.81
N PHE A 769 -25.02 22.67 -6.66
CA PHE A 769 -24.10 22.76 -7.81
C PHE A 769 -24.09 21.51 -8.70
N ARG A 770 -24.60 20.38 -8.20
CA ARG A 770 -24.79 19.16 -8.99
C ARG A 770 -26.12 19.14 -9.78
N ASP A 771 -27.10 19.96 -9.41
CA ASP A 771 -28.38 20.07 -10.11
C ASP A 771 -28.18 20.70 -11.51
N ARG A 772 -28.65 20.04 -12.58
CA ARG A 772 -28.54 20.55 -13.97
C ARG A 772 -29.41 21.79 -14.25
N SER A 773 -30.34 22.13 -13.35
CA SER A 773 -31.25 23.28 -13.49
C SER A 773 -30.79 24.42 -12.57
N PRO A 774 -30.70 25.68 -13.05
CA PRO A 774 -30.33 26.81 -12.23
C PRO A 774 -31.45 27.15 -11.23
N ALA A 775 -31.32 26.66 -9.99
CA ALA A 775 -32.14 27.08 -8.86
C ALA A 775 -31.54 28.32 -8.19
N ASP A 776 -32.40 29.18 -7.62
CA ASP A 776 -31.93 30.34 -6.85
C ASP A 776 -31.10 29.90 -5.64
N ALA A 777 -29.85 30.35 -5.60
CA ALA A 777 -28.87 30.05 -4.56
C ALA A 777 -28.62 31.23 -3.60
N THR A 778 -29.28 32.39 -3.80
CA THR A 778 -29.04 33.61 -2.99
C THR A 778 -29.18 33.37 -1.49
N ALA A 779 -30.27 32.74 -1.05
CA ALA A 779 -30.50 32.42 0.36
C ALA A 779 -29.44 31.47 0.95
N VAL A 780 -28.93 30.52 0.17
CA VAL A 780 -27.87 29.58 0.62
C VAL A 780 -26.51 30.27 0.67
N ALA A 781 -26.23 31.19 -0.27
CA ALA A 781 -25.01 31.99 -0.26
C ALA A 781 -24.94 32.95 0.93
N VAL A 782 -26.05 33.60 1.29
CA VAL A 782 -26.15 34.42 2.52
C VAL A 782 -25.96 33.53 3.76
N LEU A 783 -26.63 32.37 3.82
CA LEU A 783 -26.49 31.44 4.94
C LEU A 783 -25.05 30.92 5.10
N PHE A 784 -24.32 30.71 4.00
CA PHE A 784 -22.91 30.33 4.00
C PHE A 784 -22.02 31.45 4.57
N GLN A 785 -22.24 32.71 4.17
CA GLN A 785 -21.51 33.86 4.71
C GLN A 785 -21.77 34.06 6.21
N GLU A 786 -23.02 33.98 6.66
CA GLU A 786 -23.36 34.19 8.08
C GLU A 786 -22.92 33.00 8.96
N SER A 787 -22.99 31.76 8.47
CA SER A 787 -22.45 30.60 9.21
C SER A 787 -20.92 30.61 9.30
N TYR A 788 -20.22 31.14 8.28
CA TYR A 788 -18.77 31.35 8.33
C TYR A 788 -18.38 32.43 9.36
N LYS A 789 -19.09 33.57 9.39
CA LYS A 789 -18.89 34.60 10.44
C LYS A 789 -19.13 34.03 11.84
N LEU A 790 -20.21 33.29 12.04
CA LEU A 790 -20.52 32.63 13.30
C LEU A 790 -19.39 31.66 13.71
N LEU A 791 -18.86 30.88 12.77
CA LEU A 791 -17.72 29.99 13.02
C LEU A 791 -16.47 30.76 13.51
N GLN A 792 -16.17 31.89 12.88
CA GLN A 792 -15.07 32.79 13.31
C GLN A 792 -15.32 33.35 14.72
N GLU A 793 -16.51 33.88 15.01
CA GLU A 793 -16.86 34.40 16.33
C GLU A 793 -16.73 33.35 17.45
N LYS A 794 -17.07 32.08 17.17
CA LYS A 794 -16.90 30.97 18.11
C LYS A 794 -15.44 30.55 18.26
N ALA A 795 -14.64 30.56 17.18
CA ALA A 795 -13.21 30.28 17.25
C ALA A 795 -12.46 31.35 18.08
N ASP A 796 -12.84 32.62 17.92
CA ASP A 796 -12.34 33.72 18.75
C ASP A 796 -12.77 33.57 20.23
N ALA A 797 -13.99 33.10 20.49
CA ALA A 797 -14.45 32.83 21.85
C ALA A 797 -13.66 31.70 22.51
N VAL A 798 -13.38 30.60 21.81
CA VAL A 798 -12.50 29.51 22.28
C VAL A 798 -11.08 30.04 22.53
N THR A 799 -10.55 30.90 21.65
CA THR A 799 -9.21 31.49 21.82
C THR A 799 -9.12 32.37 23.07
N ARG A 800 -10.14 33.21 23.34
CA ARG A 800 -10.23 33.98 24.59
C ARG A 800 -10.37 33.08 25.82
N ALA A 801 -11.18 32.01 25.74
CA ALA A 801 -11.36 31.07 26.84
C ALA A 801 -10.08 30.29 27.16
N LYS A 802 -9.30 29.86 26.15
CA LYS A 802 -7.96 29.26 26.33
C LYS A 802 -7.01 30.19 27.08
N GLN A 803 -6.94 31.47 26.69
CA GLN A 803 -6.10 32.45 27.37
C GLN A 803 -6.51 32.63 28.84
N ARG A 804 -7.82 32.74 29.12
CA ARG A 804 -8.37 32.83 30.48
C ARG A 804 -8.09 31.57 31.30
N LEU A 805 -8.17 30.40 30.69
CA LEU A 805 -7.84 29.13 31.32
C LEU A 805 -6.36 29.10 31.75
N ARG A 806 -5.41 29.44 30.86
CA ARG A 806 -3.98 29.53 31.22
C ARG A 806 -3.72 30.49 32.39
N GLN A 807 -4.35 31.68 32.39
CA GLN A 807 -4.28 32.64 33.50
C GLN A 807 -4.78 32.03 34.81
N ALA A 808 -5.94 31.39 34.78
CA ALA A 808 -6.56 30.76 35.94
C ALA A 808 -5.75 29.57 36.46
N SER A 809 -5.18 28.74 35.58
CA SER A 809 -4.33 27.60 35.95
C SER A 809 -3.03 28.08 36.62
N ALA A 810 -2.44 29.18 36.14
CA ALA A 810 -1.26 29.78 36.76
C ALA A 810 -1.57 30.38 38.15
N MET A 811 -2.68 31.10 38.27
CA MET A 811 -3.20 31.62 39.55
C MET A 811 -3.49 30.48 40.54
N LEU A 812 -4.15 29.41 40.09
CA LEU A 812 -4.41 28.22 40.89
C LEU A 812 -3.10 27.54 41.32
N ASN A 813 -2.12 27.40 40.43
CA ASN A 813 -0.81 26.81 40.76
C ASN A 813 -0.10 27.62 41.86
N CYS A 814 -0.04 28.95 41.74
CA CYS A 814 0.53 29.81 42.78
C CYS A 814 -0.19 29.65 44.13
N CYS A 815 -1.52 29.74 44.14
CA CYS A 815 -2.29 29.66 45.39
C CYS A 815 -2.26 28.26 46.01
N ALA A 816 -2.22 27.20 45.20
CA ALA A 816 -2.07 25.82 45.64
C ALA A 816 -0.68 25.58 46.26
N GLN A 817 0.40 25.98 45.57
CA GLN A 817 1.77 25.85 46.09
C GLN A 817 2.01 26.71 47.35
N LEU A 818 1.47 27.93 47.41
CA LEU A 818 1.51 28.75 48.63
C LEU A 818 0.76 28.09 49.79
N THR A 819 -0.43 27.54 49.53
CA THR A 819 -1.20 26.80 50.54
C THR A 819 -0.44 25.56 51.01
N TRP A 820 0.24 24.85 50.09
CA TRP A 820 1.11 23.74 50.44
C TRP A 820 2.31 24.17 51.30
N LEU A 821 3.04 25.23 50.94
CA LEU A 821 4.16 25.76 51.73
C LEU A 821 3.71 26.15 53.17
N CYS A 822 2.56 26.81 53.26
CA CYS A 822 1.89 27.14 54.51
C CYS A 822 1.50 25.91 55.36
N MET A 823 1.18 24.78 54.71
CA MET A 823 0.89 23.50 55.37
C MET A 823 2.17 22.77 55.78
N GLU A 824 3.18 22.71 54.91
CA GLU A 824 4.49 22.07 55.13
C GLU A 824 5.18 22.67 56.37
N MET A 825 5.18 24.00 56.51
CA MET A 825 5.72 24.71 57.69
C MET A 825 4.90 24.55 58.98
N LYS A 826 3.70 23.96 58.92
CA LYS A 826 2.81 23.71 60.07
C LYS A 826 2.60 22.23 60.37
N ALA A 827 3.03 21.34 59.48
CA ALA A 827 2.87 19.91 59.64
C ALA A 827 3.87 19.35 60.65
N PRO A 828 3.53 18.27 61.38
CA PRO A 828 4.54 17.43 62.02
C PRO A 828 5.46 16.81 60.95
N PRO A 829 6.66 16.33 61.32
CA PRO A 829 7.57 15.71 60.36
C PRO A 829 6.92 14.50 59.66
N MET A 830 6.74 14.61 58.35
CA MET A 830 6.22 13.57 57.46
C MET A 830 7.37 12.84 56.75
N SER A 831 7.09 11.72 56.06
CA SER A 831 8.11 11.08 55.22
C SER A 831 8.42 11.97 54.00
N ASN A 832 9.62 11.85 53.45
CA ASN A 832 10.01 12.60 52.24
C ASN A 832 9.12 12.24 51.04
N ASP A 833 8.64 10.99 50.99
CA ASP A 833 7.80 10.50 49.90
C ASP A 833 6.37 11.08 50.00
N ASP A 834 5.79 11.15 51.21
CA ASP A 834 4.51 11.82 51.46
C ASP A 834 4.57 13.31 51.08
N VAL A 835 5.66 13.99 51.46
CA VAL A 835 5.92 15.40 51.13
C VAL A 835 6.03 15.58 49.61
N ALA A 836 6.74 14.69 48.92
CA ALA A 836 6.84 14.73 47.47
C ALA A 836 5.48 14.50 46.78
N THR A 837 4.74 13.46 47.18
CA THR A 837 3.40 13.16 46.64
C THR A 837 2.45 14.32 46.84
N LEU A 838 2.32 14.87 48.05
CA LEU A 838 1.44 16.01 48.30
C LEU A 838 1.91 17.28 47.59
N ARG A 839 3.22 17.55 47.52
CA ARG A 839 3.73 18.70 46.76
C ARG A 839 3.38 18.61 45.27
N THR A 840 3.39 17.41 44.68
CA THR A 840 2.93 17.20 43.29
C THR A 840 1.41 17.37 43.14
N LEU A 841 0.61 16.93 44.12
CA LEU A 841 -0.84 17.10 44.13
C LEU A 841 -1.26 18.59 44.11
N PHE A 842 -0.54 19.44 44.85
CA PHE A 842 -0.77 20.89 44.85
C PHE A 842 -0.12 21.63 43.66
N ARG A 843 0.36 20.94 42.62
CA ARG A 843 0.80 21.56 41.35
C ARG A 843 -0.32 21.49 40.32
N CYS A 844 -0.68 22.64 39.74
CA CYS A 844 -1.58 22.72 38.59
C CYS A 844 -0.77 22.93 37.31
N SER A 845 -0.88 22.01 36.35
CA SER A 845 -0.29 22.17 35.02
C SER A 845 -0.95 23.34 34.27
N ILE A 846 -0.15 24.19 33.64
CA ILE A 846 -0.63 25.28 32.77
C ILE A 846 -0.66 24.76 31.34
N GLY A 847 -1.84 24.51 30.78
CA GLY A 847 -2.01 23.94 29.44
C GLY A 847 -3.24 24.46 28.68
N ASP A 848 -3.41 23.96 27.45
CA ASP A 848 -4.54 24.31 26.57
C ASP A 848 -5.67 23.28 26.57
N SER A 849 -5.42 22.07 27.08
CA SER A 849 -6.45 21.02 27.17
C SER A 849 -7.38 21.28 28.35
N ASN A 850 -8.65 20.96 28.16
CA ASN A 850 -9.68 21.03 29.19
C ASN A 850 -10.22 19.63 29.56
N GLU A 851 -9.70 18.58 28.93
CA GLU A 851 -10.21 17.19 29.01
C GLU A 851 -10.07 16.63 30.43
N VAL A 852 -8.85 16.67 30.97
CA VAL A 852 -8.54 16.30 32.35
C VAL A 852 -7.82 17.48 33.00
N GLY A 853 -8.29 17.94 34.16
CA GLY A 853 -7.70 19.07 34.88
C GLY A 853 -7.45 18.77 36.36
N TRP A 854 -6.99 19.81 37.06
CA TRP A 854 -6.53 19.69 38.43
C TRP A 854 -7.62 19.20 39.39
N GLU A 855 -8.87 19.62 39.20
CA GLU A 855 -10.00 19.22 40.05
C GLU A 855 -10.24 17.71 40.03
N GLU A 856 -10.33 17.08 38.86
CA GLU A 856 -10.63 15.64 38.75
C GLU A 856 -9.49 14.78 39.31
N VAL A 857 -8.24 15.14 38.97
CA VAL A 857 -7.04 14.43 39.45
C VAL A 857 -6.93 14.57 40.97
N THR A 858 -7.17 15.77 41.51
CA THR A 858 -7.09 16.01 42.95
C THR A 858 -8.22 15.31 43.70
N GLU A 859 -9.45 15.25 43.15
CA GLU A 859 -10.54 14.47 43.75
C GLU A 859 -10.18 12.99 43.84
N ALA A 860 -9.69 12.41 42.74
CA ALA A 860 -9.38 10.98 42.65
C ALA A 860 -8.22 10.57 43.56
N VAL A 861 -7.12 11.35 43.58
CA VAL A 861 -5.96 11.09 44.44
C VAL A 861 -6.35 11.25 45.92
N LEU A 862 -7.05 12.33 46.29
CA LEU A 862 -7.47 12.51 47.68
C LEU A 862 -8.48 11.46 48.15
N ALA A 863 -9.39 11.00 47.28
CA ALA A 863 -10.31 9.92 47.64
C ALA A 863 -9.57 8.63 48.01
N LYS A 864 -8.50 8.29 47.29
CA LYS A 864 -7.63 7.13 47.62
C LYS A 864 -6.81 7.38 48.89
N VAL A 865 -6.13 8.53 48.98
CA VAL A 865 -5.25 8.89 50.12
C VAL A 865 -6.00 9.01 51.45
N LEU A 866 -7.30 9.33 51.43
CA LEU A 866 -8.14 9.47 52.62
C LEU A 866 -9.05 8.26 52.90
N ASP A 867 -8.90 7.13 52.19
CA ASP A 867 -9.79 5.94 52.22
C ASP A 867 -11.30 6.29 52.16
N ILE A 868 -11.66 7.24 51.30
CA ILE A 868 -13.06 7.68 51.16
C ILE A 868 -13.79 6.69 50.26
N LYS A 869 -14.59 5.81 50.88
CA LYS A 869 -15.42 4.82 50.19
C LYS A 869 -16.48 5.48 49.29
N THR A 870 -16.11 5.72 48.03
CA THR A 870 -17.00 6.24 47.00
C THR A 870 -18.03 5.16 46.60
N LYS A 871 -19.30 5.55 46.47
CA LYS A 871 -20.39 4.64 46.05
C LYS A 871 -20.47 4.43 44.53
N ARG A 872 -19.58 5.05 43.75
CA ARG A 872 -19.55 4.93 42.29
C ARG A 872 -18.58 3.82 41.89
N VAL A 873 -19.00 3.01 40.93
CA VAL A 873 -18.10 2.12 40.17
C VAL A 873 -16.97 2.98 39.61
N ALA A 874 -15.73 2.49 39.68
CA ALA A 874 -14.58 3.18 39.11
C ALA A 874 -14.76 3.30 37.58
N SER A 875 -15.13 4.50 37.12
CA SER A 875 -15.04 4.83 35.70
C SER A 875 -13.57 4.90 35.32
N THR A 876 -13.19 4.30 34.19
CA THR A 876 -11.83 4.39 33.65
C THR A 876 -11.54 5.74 33.00
N THR A 877 -12.53 6.64 32.91
CA THR A 877 -12.41 8.00 32.38
C THR A 877 -12.64 9.05 33.48
N LEU A 878 -11.72 10.02 33.56
CA LEU A 878 -11.89 11.26 34.31
C LEU A 878 -12.62 12.26 33.41
N GLU A 879 -13.83 12.68 33.79
CA GLU A 879 -14.63 13.68 33.10
C GLU A 879 -14.73 14.96 33.93
N LEU A 880 -14.85 16.13 33.27
CA LEU A 880 -14.99 17.43 33.93
C LEU A 880 -16.03 17.40 35.07
N ALA A 881 -15.58 17.72 36.29
CA ALA A 881 -16.41 17.62 37.48
C ALA A 881 -17.65 18.53 37.39
N ALA A 882 -18.83 18.01 37.77
CA ALA A 882 -20.08 18.76 37.71
C ALA A 882 -20.15 19.95 38.69
N ASN A 883 -19.32 19.93 39.74
CA ASN A 883 -19.08 21.01 40.69
C ASN A 883 -17.80 20.71 41.49
N THR A 884 -17.33 21.68 42.27
CA THR A 884 -16.12 21.61 43.11
C THR A 884 -16.38 21.12 44.55
N VAL A 885 -17.59 20.69 44.91
CA VAL A 885 -17.98 20.44 46.32
C VAL A 885 -17.14 19.33 46.95
N ASN A 886 -16.91 18.24 46.21
CA ASN A 886 -16.13 17.09 46.67
C ASN A 886 -14.66 17.45 46.89
N VAL A 887 -13.97 17.99 45.87
CA VAL A 887 -12.58 18.49 45.97
C VAL A 887 -12.41 19.41 47.18
N LYS A 888 -13.28 20.42 47.33
CA LYS A 888 -13.20 21.36 48.46
C LYS A 888 -13.49 20.70 49.81
N ALA A 889 -14.25 19.61 49.87
CA ALA A 889 -14.43 18.84 51.09
C ALA A 889 -13.18 18.01 51.42
N TYR A 890 -12.64 17.28 50.43
CA TYR A 890 -11.46 16.43 50.61
C TYR A 890 -10.20 17.23 50.96
N VAL A 891 -10.00 18.40 50.35
CA VAL A 891 -8.90 19.31 50.71
C VAL A 891 -9.02 19.80 52.16
N ARG A 892 -10.24 20.13 52.65
CA ARG A 892 -10.44 20.47 54.07
C ARG A 892 -10.11 19.30 54.98
N THR A 893 -10.59 18.10 54.65
CA THR A 893 -10.30 16.87 55.41
C THR A 893 -8.81 16.56 55.44
N LEU A 894 -8.08 16.75 54.33
CA LEU A 894 -6.62 16.62 54.29
C LEU A 894 -5.94 17.62 55.24
N VAL A 895 -6.31 18.90 55.18
CA VAL A 895 -5.74 19.95 56.05
C VAL A 895 -5.99 19.64 57.53
N GLU A 896 -7.18 19.16 57.88
CA GLU A 896 -7.50 18.71 59.23
C GLU A 896 -6.70 17.45 59.63
N SER A 897 -6.53 16.49 58.73
CA SER A 897 -5.76 15.26 58.98
C SER A 897 -4.28 15.55 59.27
N ILE A 898 -3.67 16.44 58.48
CA ILE A 898 -2.26 16.88 58.65
C ILE A 898 -2.09 17.67 59.95
N LYS A 899 -3.00 18.61 60.26
CA LYS A 899 -3.01 19.34 61.55
C LYS A 899 -3.12 18.40 62.76
N ASN A 900 -3.86 17.31 62.63
CA ASN A 900 -4.05 16.30 63.67
C ASN A 900 -2.95 15.22 63.70
N GLY A 901 -1.91 15.33 62.84
CA GLY A 901 -0.77 14.41 62.83
C GLY A 901 -1.09 12.98 62.42
N ARG A 902 -2.19 12.75 61.67
CA ARG A 902 -2.43 11.44 61.04
C ARG A 902 -1.54 11.31 59.81
N GLY A 903 -0.63 10.34 59.84
CA GLY A 903 0.17 9.96 58.67
C GLY A 903 -0.72 9.53 57.50
N LEU A 904 -0.27 9.78 56.28
CA LEU A 904 -0.97 9.41 55.06
C LEU A 904 -0.70 7.93 54.80
N SER A 905 -1.59 7.06 55.26
CA SER A 905 -1.45 5.61 55.01
C SER A 905 -1.80 5.29 53.56
N ALA A 906 -0.81 5.40 52.66
CA ALA A 906 -0.87 4.75 51.37
C ALA A 906 -0.70 3.22 51.58
N SER A 907 -1.82 2.51 51.56
CA SER A 907 -1.88 1.06 51.33
C SER A 907 -2.04 0.76 49.85
#